data_AF-A0A3E0L4P4-F1
#
_entry.id   AF-A0A3E0L4P4-F1
#
_cell.length_a   1.000
_cell.length_b   1.000
_cell.length_c   1.000
_cell.angle_alpha   90.00
_cell.angle_beta   90.00
_cell.angle_gamma   90.00
#
_symmetry.space_group_name_H-M   'P 1'
#
loop_
_entity.id
_entity.type
_entity.pdbx_description
1 polymer ?
#
loop_
_entity_poly.entity_id
_entity_poly.type
_entity_poly.pdbx_seq_one_letter_code
_entity_poly.pdbx_strand_id
1 'polypeptide(L)'
;MALGYWQAKIWGLLHDPVFKALHSNSGRGDNSFWRDLEVMKLWGKHNPEESTKKILKQIKLADYITSASDRSAIGSLTQFVNYDRETGLELRHLLSGEPLNLKLADTTHKKIASNRTDYLKEQENQLFNQIPARLRTGISENEAKELFWWLWRCLPQAATKLLDDENLLLMPAETRIPDGSIWSHASLTAAIAGALAGYDLTSEDVVNKWPTGKQLSHAYLVSFTFSPVQELIKASRKMRDFWAGSWILHYLSAQVCWQLAQQYGPDSLIYPSLYAQPLIDRWLLEKYPDFKPWIDPPSDRQLLTAGFPNIIILVLPKDKVAAAMQTAKSSLLKEWKEISRQVFEELGERHWMPKLKENSHTWDSWLNAQWQTYYVGVPIGREDQLLTSSEIYQENENSAENQAEDPEKAQSWRDKQNELYNLSGDKALFLTKEQEFLQKAGKLRLEKWKKHPFSSNVGSWWSSAFDQNRSALAAVKNARDWQIPTAFGPRSTISGLGPVVHPDSNNDWISEKASKEYWQRNAGLFDGIEQLNATETVKRGLHLILPKLLKNSDQERLDAAYPDLTVGVAGYLKTGGDLDHFHHACRTISRGLREDGKKIPPALTQPWGIPYIDDHIEPEYKRYHPRFLNAGWLVEELEITDEEMANYRHQLSQLIDQNYPHNNPADWYVIARGDGDGMGEWLKGQEMKPYREYIPKSLHQYADHPPTETDTLEKEVQKAFGDFVTLKKRMGPSTHSALSRALLDFSNQLVPYLTEQRYAGRLIYGGGDDVLAYTNLWEWDKWLWDIQQCFKGEKDPHGEFKNAGDYWQWEGEKPAENLAKRPLFTMGKRATISFGIVIAHHSVPLAIALENLWEAEKKAKEHAYKGFDGKKVKKDAVQVRVLYGNGNILKSTAKFDVFYQWQKLLELNLDASIFEQAATIWEQHPAPVQEAIFPWTKAFCRRRENLSEKQTEQIQKELGNFLDSLWQTTENTPEVLNKTINNWLKLAAFMTRKREIKIGGSI
;
A
#
# COMPACT_ATOMS: atom_id res chain seq x y z
N MET A 1 -12.13 -33.49 -6.76
CA MET A 1 -10.66 -33.47 -6.76
C MET A 1 -10.23 -32.42 -7.76
N ALA A 2 -9.47 -31.41 -7.33
CA ALA A 2 -9.03 -30.26 -8.13
C ALA A 2 -7.56 -30.41 -8.60
N LEU A 3 -7.06 -31.64 -8.75
CA LEU A 3 -5.67 -31.90 -9.15
C LEU A 3 -5.31 -31.23 -10.49
N GLY A 4 -6.18 -31.32 -11.50
CA GLY A 4 -5.95 -30.68 -12.81
C GLY A 4 -5.84 -29.16 -12.74
N TYR A 5 -6.60 -28.53 -11.83
CA TYR A 5 -6.51 -27.10 -11.57
C TYR A 5 -5.12 -26.71 -11.05
N TRP A 6 -4.61 -27.41 -10.03
CA TRP A 6 -3.26 -27.15 -9.50
C TRP A 6 -2.15 -27.46 -10.50
N GLN A 7 -2.29 -28.52 -11.31
CA GLN A 7 -1.33 -28.82 -12.38
C GLN A 7 -1.26 -27.69 -13.41
N ALA A 8 -2.41 -27.11 -13.82
CA ALA A 8 -2.45 -25.96 -14.72
C ALA A 8 -1.72 -24.74 -14.12
N LYS A 9 -1.88 -24.52 -12.81
CA LYS A 9 -1.19 -23.43 -12.09
C LYS A 9 0.32 -23.65 -11.96
N ILE A 10 0.75 -24.88 -11.65
CA ILE A 10 2.18 -25.24 -11.62
C ILE A 10 2.81 -25.00 -12.99
N TRP A 11 2.14 -25.42 -14.08
CA TRP A 11 2.58 -25.08 -15.43
C TRP A 11 2.67 -23.56 -15.61
N GLY A 12 1.65 -22.79 -15.20
CA GLY A 12 1.68 -21.33 -15.32
C GLY A 12 2.86 -20.65 -14.61
N LEU A 13 3.30 -21.16 -13.45
CA LEU A 13 4.48 -20.64 -12.74
C LEU A 13 5.82 -20.98 -13.41
N LEU A 14 5.89 -22.09 -14.14
CA LEU A 14 7.13 -22.68 -14.64
C LEU A 14 7.18 -22.81 -16.18
N HIS A 15 6.19 -22.26 -16.89
CA HIS A 15 6.13 -22.27 -18.35
C HIS A 15 7.29 -21.50 -19.00
N ASP A 16 7.88 -20.58 -18.26
CA ASP A 16 9.08 -19.84 -18.62
C ASP A 16 10.25 -20.29 -17.71
N PRO A 17 11.52 -20.19 -18.16
CA PRO A 17 12.68 -20.45 -17.32
C PRO A 17 12.73 -19.46 -16.16
N VAL A 18 13.18 -19.90 -14.98
CA VAL A 18 13.34 -19.04 -13.79
C VAL A 18 14.28 -17.87 -14.09
N PHE A 19 15.33 -18.14 -14.87
CA PHE A 19 16.33 -17.14 -15.25
C PHE A 19 16.11 -16.55 -16.66
N LYS A 20 14.87 -16.53 -17.16
CA LYS A 20 14.51 -16.12 -18.54
C LYS A 20 15.25 -14.88 -19.05
N ALA A 21 15.26 -13.79 -18.28
CA ALA A 21 15.90 -12.54 -18.69
C ALA A 21 17.40 -12.68 -19.00
N LEU A 22 18.08 -13.62 -18.33
CA LEU A 22 19.51 -13.89 -18.44
C LEU A 22 19.85 -14.79 -19.64
N HIS A 23 18.90 -15.58 -20.14
CA HIS A 23 19.09 -16.39 -21.35
C HIS A 23 19.26 -15.51 -22.61
N SER A 24 19.94 -16.06 -23.62
CA SER A 24 19.89 -15.55 -25.00
C SER A 24 18.58 -15.95 -25.68
N ASN A 25 18.31 -15.37 -26.86
CA ASN A 25 17.10 -15.66 -27.63
C ASN A 25 16.82 -17.15 -27.88
N SER A 26 17.85 -17.99 -27.98
CA SER A 26 17.71 -19.45 -28.13
C SER A 26 17.19 -20.18 -26.90
N GLY A 27 17.48 -19.69 -25.68
CA GLY A 27 17.09 -20.36 -24.42
C GLY A 27 15.94 -19.69 -23.67
N ARG A 28 15.44 -18.55 -24.15
CA ARG A 28 14.32 -17.80 -23.52
C ARG A 28 12.94 -18.41 -23.73
N GLY A 29 12.80 -19.28 -24.72
CA GLY A 29 11.56 -19.98 -25.04
C GLY A 29 11.56 -21.44 -24.60
N ASP A 30 12.57 -21.86 -23.83
CA ASP A 30 12.56 -23.15 -23.15
C ASP A 30 11.62 -23.08 -21.94
N ASN A 31 11.27 -24.23 -21.37
CA ASN A 31 10.53 -24.29 -20.11
C ASN A 31 11.50 -24.47 -18.93
N SER A 32 11.04 -24.13 -17.73
CA SER A 32 11.71 -24.59 -16.52
C SER A 32 11.46 -26.10 -16.27
N PHE A 33 11.89 -26.59 -15.12
CA PHE A 33 11.90 -28.01 -14.71
C PHE A 33 10.51 -28.61 -14.38
N TRP A 34 9.41 -28.03 -14.86
CA TRP A 34 8.07 -28.51 -14.51
C TRP A 34 7.80 -29.93 -15.01
N ARG A 35 8.44 -30.33 -16.13
CA ARG A 35 8.32 -31.67 -16.72
C ARG A 35 8.94 -32.76 -15.84
N ASP A 36 9.86 -32.39 -14.96
CA ASP A 36 10.60 -33.30 -14.07
C ASP A 36 9.86 -33.56 -12.75
N LEU A 37 8.78 -32.83 -12.48
CA LEU A 37 7.94 -33.02 -11.30
C LEU A 37 7.02 -34.24 -11.48
N GLU A 38 6.96 -35.12 -10.48
CA GLU A 38 6.16 -36.36 -10.56
C GLU A 38 4.68 -36.07 -10.81
N VAL A 39 4.12 -35.08 -10.10
CA VAL A 39 2.74 -34.62 -10.27
C VAL A 39 2.43 -34.14 -11.68
N MET A 40 3.45 -33.74 -12.47
CA MET A 40 3.29 -33.22 -13.83
C MET A 40 3.59 -34.25 -14.92
N LYS A 41 4.00 -35.50 -14.59
CA LYS A 41 4.39 -36.50 -15.61
C LYS A 41 3.34 -36.75 -16.70
N LEU A 42 2.06 -36.77 -16.34
CA LEU A 42 0.96 -36.90 -17.31
C LEU A 42 0.91 -35.72 -18.28
N TRP A 43 1.12 -34.51 -17.76
CA TRP A 43 1.17 -33.27 -18.54
C TRP A 43 2.44 -33.18 -19.37
N GLY A 44 3.56 -33.76 -18.94
CA GLY A 44 4.78 -33.85 -19.76
C GLY A 44 4.53 -34.52 -21.10
N LYS A 45 3.68 -35.55 -21.15
CA LYS A 45 3.26 -36.25 -22.39
C LYS A 45 2.15 -35.54 -23.16
N HIS A 46 1.38 -34.69 -22.49
CA HIS A 46 0.23 -33.96 -23.04
C HIS A 46 0.29 -32.50 -22.61
N ASN A 47 1.32 -31.79 -23.05
CA ASN A 47 1.64 -30.46 -22.52
C ASN A 47 0.88 -29.35 -23.26
N PRO A 48 0.58 -28.21 -22.60
CA PRO A 48 -0.10 -27.07 -23.23
C PRO A 48 0.59 -26.50 -24.47
N GLU A 49 1.91 -26.55 -24.56
CA GLU A 49 2.66 -25.91 -25.64
C GLU A 49 2.57 -26.63 -26.99
N GLU A 50 2.61 -27.97 -26.97
CA GLU A 50 2.69 -28.82 -28.16
C GLU A 50 1.35 -29.49 -28.48
N SER A 51 0.43 -29.58 -27.52
CA SER A 51 -0.81 -30.35 -27.66
C SER A 51 -1.82 -29.69 -28.61
N THR A 52 -2.50 -30.53 -29.39
CA THR A 52 -3.62 -30.12 -30.24
C THR A 52 -4.98 -30.15 -29.54
N LYS A 53 -5.04 -30.68 -28.31
CA LYS A 53 -6.28 -30.89 -27.54
C LYS A 53 -6.89 -29.56 -27.09
N LYS A 54 -8.23 -29.51 -27.12
CA LYS A 54 -9.02 -28.28 -26.89
C LYS A 54 -8.70 -27.61 -25.54
N ILE A 55 -8.71 -28.35 -24.43
CA ILE A 55 -8.46 -27.79 -23.09
C ILE A 55 -7.02 -27.30 -22.92
N LEU A 56 -6.04 -28.05 -23.41
CA LEU A 56 -4.62 -27.68 -23.32
C LEU A 56 -4.31 -26.44 -24.16
N LYS A 57 -4.91 -26.33 -25.36
CA LYS A 57 -4.86 -25.10 -26.17
C LYS A 57 -5.45 -23.91 -25.42
N GLN A 58 -6.55 -24.10 -24.69
CA GLN A 58 -7.15 -23.04 -23.90
C GLN A 58 -6.26 -22.62 -22.73
N ILE A 59 -5.69 -23.56 -21.98
CA ILE A 59 -4.78 -23.26 -20.86
C ILE A 59 -3.54 -22.51 -21.36
N LYS A 60 -3.00 -22.88 -22.53
CA LYS A 60 -1.90 -22.16 -23.18
C LYS A 60 -2.19 -20.67 -23.39
N LEU A 61 -3.47 -20.29 -23.57
CA LEU A 61 -3.85 -18.88 -23.73
C LEU A 61 -3.53 -18.03 -22.51
N ALA A 62 -3.30 -18.62 -21.33
CA ALA A 62 -2.94 -17.87 -20.14
C ALA A 62 -1.66 -17.03 -20.32
N ASP A 63 -0.59 -17.59 -20.91
CA ASP A 63 0.64 -16.83 -21.20
C ASP A 63 0.35 -15.67 -22.17
N TYR A 64 -0.39 -15.94 -23.24
CA TYR A 64 -0.73 -14.91 -24.24
C TYR A 64 -1.64 -13.81 -23.68
N ILE A 65 -2.63 -14.15 -22.86
CA ILE A 65 -3.55 -13.20 -22.22
C ILE A 65 -2.79 -12.31 -21.24
N THR A 66 -1.98 -12.91 -20.37
CA THR A 66 -1.25 -12.16 -19.34
C THR A 66 -0.18 -11.24 -19.91
N SER A 67 0.42 -11.63 -21.03
CA SER A 67 1.41 -10.82 -21.75
C SER A 67 0.81 -9.91 -22.83
N ALA A 68 -0.52 -9.87 -23.00
CA ALA A 68 -1.16 -9.23 -24.15
C ALA A 68 -0.73 -7.77 -24.37
N SER A 69 -0.87 -6.87 -23.40
CA SER A 69 -0.53 -5.45 -23.64
C SER A 69 0.94 -5.21 -23.97
N ASP A 70 1.86 -6.06 -23.54
CA ASP A 70 3.29 -5.90 -23.78
C ASP A 70 3.74 -6.74 -25.00
N ARG A 71 3.47 -8.06 -25.01
CA ARG A 71 3.87 -8.99 -26.08
C ARG A 71 2.94 -9.01 -27.29
N SER A 72 1.64 -8.72 -27.20
CA SER A 72 0.82 -8.58 -28.44
C SER A 72 1.28 -7.36 -29.22
N ALA A 73 1.73 -6.31 -28.51
CA ALA A 73 2.10 -5.05 -29.10
C ALA A 73 3.50 -5.07 -29.74
N ILE A 74 4.46 -5.88 -29.27
CA ILE A 74 5.83 -5.93 -29.85
C ILE A 74 6.37 -7.35 -30.09
N GLY A 75 5.61 -8.41 -29.79
CA GLY A 75 6.09 -9.79 -29.83
C GLY A 75 6.51 -10.24 -31.23
N SER A 76 5.85 -9.71 -32.26
CA SER A 76 6.18 -9.97 -33.67
C SER A 76 7.43 -9.25 -34.17
N LEU A 77 7.99 -8.32 -33.38
CA LEU A 77 9.23 -7.62 -33.72
C LEU A 77 10.41 -8.61 -33.76
N THR A 78 11.31 -8.43 -34.73
CA THR A 78 12.45 -9.35 -34.94
C THR A 78 13.71 -8.99 -34.15
N GLN A 79 13.70 -7.82 -33.51
CA GLN A 79 14.78 -7.30 -32.67
C GLN A 79 14.72 -7.93 -31.27
N PHE A 80 15.89 -8.15 -30.68
CA PHE A 80 16.05 -8.76 -29.36
C PHE A 80 16.85 -7.85 -28.43
N VAL A 81 16.55 -7.91 -27.13
CA VAL A 81 17.31 -7.25 -26.08
C VAL A 81 17.84 -8.32 -25.13
N ASN A 82 19.15 -8.56 -25.14
CA ASN A 82 19.77 -9.57 -24.29
C ASN A 82 20.46 -8.95 -23.09
N TYR A 83 20.64 -9.72 -22.01
CA TYR A 83 21.54 -9.35 -20.94
C TYR A 83 22.96 -9.18 -21.51
N ASP A 84 23.52 -7.98 -21.39
CA ASP A 84 24.80 -7.59 -21.95
C ASP A 84 25.97 -7.97 -21.04
N ARG A 85 27.12 -8.27 -21.64
CA ARG A 85 28.32 -8.73 -20.92
C ARG A 85 29.09 -7.60 -20.23
N GLU A 86 28.87 -6.35 -20.60
CA GLU A 86 29.59 -5.22 -20.01
C GLU A 86 28.66 -4.43 -19.08
N THR A 87 27.46 -4.16 -19.58
CA THR A 87 26.51 -3.19 -19.02
C THR A 87 25.32 -3.82 -18.29
N GLY A 88 25.10 -5.13 -18.41
CA GLY A 88 23.98 -5.83 -17.77
C GLY A 88 22.66 -5.68 -18.53
N LEU A 89 21.56 -5.38 -17.83
CA LEU A 89 20.24 -5.19 -18.44
C LEU A 89 19.63 -3.86 -18.02
N GLU A 90 19.14 -3.10 -19.00
CA GLU A 90 18.38 -1.87 -18.75
C GLU A 90 16.93 -2.24 -18.43
N LEU A 91 16.46 -1.87 -17.24
CA LEU A 91 15.07 -1.95 -16.82
C LEU A 91 14.38 -0.59 -16.99
N ARG A 92 13.05 -0.60 -16.94
CA ARG A 92 12.23 0.60 -16.97
C ARG A 92 11.32 0.62 -15.76
N HIS A 93 11.23 1.76 -15.08
CA HIS A 93 10.30 1.94 -13.98
C HIS A 93 8.85 1.78 -14.49
N LEU A 94 8.07 0.93 -13.84
CA LEU A 94 6.73 0.52 -14.26
C LEU A 94 5.79 1.70 -14.54
N LEU A 95 5.85 2.75 -13.73
CA LEU A 95 4.95 3.90 -13.83
C LEU A 95 5.58 5.06 -14.61
N SER A 96 6.82 5.43 -14.28
CA SER A 96 7.48 6.63 -14.82
C SER A 96 8.26 6.40 -16.10
N GLY A 97 8.62 5.15 -16.43
CA GLY A 97 9.48 4.80 -17.58
C GLY A 97 10.97 5.13 -17.36
N GLU A 98 11.36 5.58 -16.17
CA GLU A 98 12.75 5.92 -15.91
C GLU A 98 13.67 4.69 -16.01
N PRO A 99 14.86 4.82 -16.63
CA PRO A 99 15.76 3.71 -16.81
C PRO A 99 16.49 3.36 -15.52
N LEU A 100 16.66 2.06 -15.26
CA LEU A 100 17.52 1.52 -14.22
C LEU A 100 18.48 0.50 -14.85
N ASN A 101 19.78 0.75 -14.78
CA ASN A 101 20.77 -0.21 -15.24
C ASN A 101 21.03 -1.24 -14.14
N LEU A 102 20.66 -2.49 -14.39
CA LEU A 102 20.81 -3.57 -13.43
C LEU A 102 21.90 -4.53 -13.90
N LYS A 103 22.95 -4.64 -13.08
CA LYS A 103 24.05 -5.58 -13.24
C LYS A 103 24.04 -6.54 -12.05
N LEU A 104 24.23 -7.83 -12.35
CA LEU A 104 24.29 -8.85 -11.30
C LEU A 104 25.64 -8.79 -10.60
N ALA A 105 25.74 -9.41 -9.42
CA ALA A 105 26.99 -9.58 -8.69
C ALA A 105 28.13 -10.08 -9.60
N ASP A 106 29.33 -9.52 -9.43
CA ASP A 106 30.47 -9.73 -10.34
C ASP A 106 30.81 -11.21 -10.57
N THR A 107 30.64 -12.05 -9.55
CA THR A 107 30.85 -13.50 -9.62
C THR A 107 29.91 -14.15 -10.63
N THR A 108 28.60 -13.92 -10.48
CA THR A 108 27.54 -14.44 -11.36
C THR A 108 27.63 -13.81 -12.76
N HIS A 109 27.88 -12.52 -12.84
CA HIS A 109 28.04 -11.79 -14.10
C HIS A 109 29.16 -12.37 -14.97
N LYS A 110 30.35 -12.63 -14.38
CA LYS A 110 31.48 -13.25 -15.11
C LYS A 110 31.15 -14.67 -15.61
N LYS A 111 30.42 -15.48 -14.83
CA LYS A 111 29.98 -16.82 -15.27
C LYS A 111 29.01 -16.75 -16.44
N ILE A 112 28.03 -15.85 -16.39
CA ILE A 112 27.09 -15.61 -17.50
C ILE A 112 27.81 -15.11 -18.76
N ALA A 113 28.86 -14.30 -18.60
CA ALA A 113 29.66 -13.83 -19.74
C ALA A 113 30.47 -14.96 -20.41
N SER A 114 30.97 -15.93 -19.63
CA SER A 114 31.83 -17.02 -20.12
C SER A 114 31.05 -18.22 -20.69
N ASN A 115 30.12 -18.80 -19.92
CA ASN A 115 29.32 -19.97 -20.34
C ASN A 115 27.85 -19.86 -19.91
N ARG A 116 27.10 -18.96 -20.56
CA ARG A 116 25.72 -18.62 -20.22
C ARG A 116 24.78 -19.83 -20.16
N THR A 117 24.68 -20.60 -21.24
CA THR A 117 23.63 -21.61 -21.39
C THR A 117 23.79 -22.75 -20.40
N ASP A 118 24.97 -23.34 -20.30
CA ASP A 118 25.21 -24.47 -19.41
C ASP A 118 25.15 -24.03 -17.95
N TYR A 119 25.68 -22.85 -17.64
CA TYR A 119 25.59 -22.29 -16.29
C TYR A 119 24.13 -22.14 -15.84
N LEU A 120 23.28 -21.48 -16.63
CA LEU A 120 21.88 -21.27 -16.24
C LEU A 120 21.11 -22.59 -16.12
N LYS A 121 21.36 -23.57 -16.99
CA LYS A 121 20.77 -24.92 -16.88
C LYS A 121 21.19 -25.62 -15.59
N GLU A 122 22.48 -25.55 -15.25
CA GLU A 122 22.99 -26.12 -14.00
C GLU A 122 22.37 -25.44 -12.78
N GLN A 123 22.20 -24.12 -12.80
CA GLN A 123 21.53 -23.39 -11.72
C GLN A 123 20.04 -23.76 -11.61
N GLU A 124 19.32 -23.96 -12.71
CA GLU A 124 17.95 -24.48 -12.66
C GLU A 124 17.88 -25.90 -12.08
N ASN A 125 18.81 -26.78 -12.43
CA ASN A 125 18.90 -28.12 -11.81
C ASN A 125 19.15 -28.03 -10.31
N GLN A 126 19.99 -27.09 -9.86
CA GLN A 126 20.22 -26.84 -8.44
C GLN A 126 18.97 -26.31 -7.74
N LEU A 127 18.19 -25.43 -8.38
CA LEU A 127 16.89 -24.97 -7.86
C LEU A 127 15.88 -26.12 -7.75
N PHE A 128 15.80 -26.99 -8.75
CA PHE A 128 14.96 -28.18 -8.68
C PHE A 128 15.32 -29.03 -7.46
N ASN A 129 16.61 -29.23 -7.20
CA ASN A 129 17.09 -30.02 -6.06
C ASN A 129 16.82 -29.36 -4.69
N GLN A 130 16.58 -28.04 -4.63
CA GLN A 130 16.15 -27.36 -3.41
C GLN A 130 14.68 -27.63 -3.05
N ILE A 131 13.85 -28.08 -4.00
CA ILE A 131 12.46 -28.46 -3.71
C ILE A 131 12.47 -29.65 -2.73
N PRO A 132 11.71 -29.58 -1.61
CA PRO A 132 11.59 -30.69 -0.67
C PRO A 132 11.32 -32.02 -1.39
N ALA A 133 12.09 -33.08 -1.08
CA ALA A 133 12.05 -34.34 -1.83
C ALA A 133 10.64 -34.94 -1.94
N ARG A 134 9.87 -34.88 -0.85
CA ARG A 134 8.46 -35.31 -0.80
C ARG A 134 7.55 -34.58 -1.81
N LEU A 135 7.81 -33.30 -2.08
CA LEU A 135 7.03 -32.48 -3.02
C LEU A 135 7.45 -32.75 -4.46
N ARG A 136 8.72 -33.12 -4.71
CA ARG A 136 9.19 -33.54 -6.04
C ARG A 136 8.54 -34.85 -6.49
N THR A 137 8.36 -35.79 -5.57
CA THR A 137 7.81 -37.12 -5.84
C THR A 137 6.31 -37.23 -5.55
N GLY A 138 5.68 -36.17 -5.05
CA GLY A 138 4.26 -36.17 -4.69
C GLY A 138 3.36 -36.25 -5.93
N ILE A 139 2.17 -36.84 -5.76
CA ILE A 139 1.20 -37.07 -6.84
C ILE A 139 -0.24 -36.68 -6.48
N SER A 140 -0.52 -36.46 -5.19
CA SER A 140 -1.84 -36.11 -4.70
C SER A 140 -2.16 -34.63 -4.89
N GLU A 141 -3.45 -34.28 -4.79
CA GLU A 141 -3.91 -32.89 -4.83
C GLU A 141 -3.29 -32.03 -3.71
N ASN A 142 -3.14 -32.57 -2.51
CA ASN A 142 -2.56 -31.86 -1.38
C ASN A 142 -1.07 -31.55 -1.61
N GLU A 143 -0.32 -32.51 -2.14
CA GLU A 143 1.10 -32.31 -2.48
C GLU A 143 1.26 -31.33 -3.65
N ALA A 144 0.39 -31.39 -4.66
CA ALA A 144 0.39 -30.42 -5.77
C ALA A 144 0.16 -28.99 -5.28
N LYS A 145 -0.81 -28.82 -4.38
CA LYS A 145 -1.13 -27.54 -3.77
C LYS A 145 0.02 -27.02 -2.91
N GLU A 146 0.64 -27.88 -2.11
CA GLU A 146 1.78 -27.49 -1.28
C GLU A 146 3.02 -27.15 -2.11
N LEU A 147 3.31 -27.94 -3.15
CA LEU A 147 4.32 -27.63 -4.15
C LEU A 147 4.06 -26.28 -4.82
N PHE A 148 2.80 -25.98 -5.17
CA PHE A 148 2.43 -24.67 -5.71
C PHE A 148 2.79 -23.52 -4.75
N TRP A 149 2.48 -23.66 -3.45
CA TRP A 149 2.87 -22.66 -2.45
C TRP A 149 4.39 -22.47 -2.36
N TRP A 150 5.15 -23.56 -2.42
CA TRP A 150 6.62 -23.48 -2.44
C TRP A 150 7.13 -22.75 -3.69
N LEU A 151 6.62 -23.13 -4.88
CA LEU A 151 6.99 -22.50 -6.14
C LEU A 151 6.62 -21.02 -6.20
N TRP A 152 5.50 -20.63 -5.61
CA TRP A 152 5.06 -19.23 -5.61
C TRP A 152 5.84 -18.36 -4.61
N ARG A 153 6.04 -18.83 -3.36
CA ARG A 153 6.66 -18.02 -2.28
C ARG A 153 8.16 -18.24 -2.12
N CYS A 154 8.62 -19.49 -2.20
CA CYS A 154 10.00 -19.88 -1.86
C CYS A 154 10.93 -19.85 -3.08
N LEU A 155 10.49 -20.27 -4.26
CA LEU A 155 11.34 -20.31 -5.46
C LEU A 155 12.01 -18.97 -5.80
N PRO A 156 11.34 -17.80 -5.74
CA PRO A 156 12.03 -16.54 -6.00
C PRO A 156 13.15 -16.25 -4.98
N GLN A 157 12.95 -16.63 -3.71
CA GLN A 157 13.97 -16.49 -2.66
C GLN A 157 15.08 -17.54 -2.77
N ALA A 158 14.74 -18.75 -3.24
CA ALA A 158 15.73 -19.78 -3.55
C ALA A 158 16.66 -19.32 -4.68
N ALA A 159 16.11 -18.66 -5.70
CA ALA A 159 16.88 -18.10 -6.81
C ALA A 159 17.84 -16.99 -6.35
N THR A 160 17.37 -16.05 -5.51
CA THR A 160 18.22 -14.98 -4.96
C THR A 160 19.33 -15.52 -4.08
N LYS A 161 19.02 -16.46 -3.17
CA LYS A 161 20.02 -17.11 -2.29
C LYS A 161 21.04 -17.95 -3.09
N LEU A 162 20.61 -18.64 -4.15
CA LEU A 162 21.49 -19.46 -4.98
C LEU A 162 22.57 -18.63 -5.70
N LEU A 163 22.19 -17.47 -6.24
CA LEU A 163 23.13 -16.58 -6.96
C LEU A 163 23.71 -15.45 -6.11
N ASP A 164 23.33 -15.40 -4.82
CA ASP A 164 23.66 -14.34 -3.86
C ASP A 164 23.35 -12.93 -4.42
N ASP A 165 22.16 -12.77 -4.99
CA ASP A 165 21.75 -11.52 -5.64
C ASP A 165 20.23 -11.27 -5.60
N GLU A 166 19.81 -10.30 -4.78
CA GLU A 166 18.40 -9.90 -4.65
C GLU A 166 17.84 -9.21 -5.90
N ASN A 167 18.70 -8.71 -6.80
CA ASN A 167 18.26 -8.06 -8.03
C ASN A 167 17.50 -9.01 -8.96
N LEU A 168 17.63 -10.32 -8.76
CA LEU A 168 16.83 -11.33 -9.47
C LEU A 168 15.32 -11.15 -9.28
N LEU A 169 14.88 -10.50 -8.19
CA LEU A 169 13.46 -10.18 -7.97
C LEU A 169 12.93 -9.13 -8.97
N LEU A 170 13.81 -8.32 -9.54
CA LEU A 170 13.49 -7.27 -10.50
C LEU A 170 13.66 -7.71 -11.96
N MET A 171 14.09 -8.95 -12.22
CA MET A 171 14.32 -9.43 -13.58
C MET A 171 13.03 -9.41 -14.42
N PRO A 172 13.04 -8.82 -15.63
CA PRO A 172 11.83 -8.59 -16.38
C PRO A 172 11.32 -9.84 -17.09
N ALA A 173 10.00 -9.95 -17.25
CA ALA A 173 9.37 -11.01 -18.03
C ALA A 173 9.57 -10.84 -19.55
N GLU A 174 9.67 -9.59 -20.00
CA GLU A 174 9.86 -9.19 -21.40
C GLU A 174 10.96 -8.15 -21.47
N THR A 175 12.15 -8.53 -21.95
CA THR A 175 13.31 -7.63 -21.97
C THR A 175 13.17 -6.43 -22.91
N ARG A 176 12.24 -6.46 -23.86
CA ARG A 176 11.99 -5.35 -24.79
C ARG A 176 11.07 -4.28 -24.18
N ILE A 177 10.24 -4.64 -23.21
CA ILE A 177 9.46 -3.75 -22.34
C ILE A 177 9.73 -4.18 -20.90
N PRO A 178 10.92 -3.84 -20.35
CA PRO A 178 11.40 -4.43 -19.10
C PRO A 178 10.86 -3.69 -17.88
N ASP A 179 9.53 -3.62 -17.77
CA ASP A 179 8.82 -2.85 -16.74
C ASP A 179 8.12 -3.72 -15.68
N GLY A 180 7.91 -5.00 -15.97
CA GLY A 180 7.31 -5.98 -15.06
C GLY A 180 8.20 -7.19 -14.81
N SER A 181 8.29 -7.60 -13.55
CA SER A 181 9.05 -8.77 -13.11
C SER A 181 8.49 -10.09 -13.67
N ILE A 182 9.38 -11.03 -13.99
CA ILE A 182 9.03 -12.41 -14.37
C ILE A 182 8.19 -13.10 -13.31
N TRP A 183 8.41 -12.79 -12.03
CA TRP A 183 7.68 -13.38 -10.92
C TRP A 183 6.21 -12.95 -10.89
N SER A 184 5.94 -11.67 -11.18
CA SER A 184 4.57 -11.14 -11.26
C SER A 184 3.85 -11.68 -12.50
N HIS A 185 4.56 -11.78 -13.64
CA HIS A 185 4.04 -12.40 -14.85
C HIS A 185 3.64 -13.86 -14.62
N ALA A 186 4.57 -14.70 -14.14
CA ALA A 186 4.34 -16.11 -13.89
C ALA A 186 3.21 -16.36 -12.88
N SER A 187 3.14 -15.56 -11.81
CA SER A 187 2.03 -15.61 -10.84
C SER A 187 0.68 -15.35 -11.53
N LEU A 188 0.58 -14.30 -12.35
CA LEU A 188 -0.67 -14.01 -13.04
C LEU A 188 -1.01 -15.05 -14.12
N THR A 189 0.01 -15.59 -14.81
CA THR A 189 -0.17 -16.68 -15.78
C THR A 189 -0.73 -17.92 -15.09
N ALA A 190 -0.25 -18.27 -13.90
CA ALA A 190 -0.82 -19.34 -13.08
C ALA A 190 -2.30 -19.07 -12.73
N ALA A 191 -2.64 -17.84 -12.35
CA ALA A 191 -4.02 -17.49 -12.00
C ALA A 191 -4.98 -17.67 -13.17
N ILE A 192 -4.61 -17.16 -14.35
CA ILE A 192 -5.40 -17.29 -15.57
C ILE A 192 -5.41 -18.75 -16.06
N ALA A 193 -4.30 -19.48 -15.96
CA ALA A 193 -4.23 -20.89 -16.33
C ALA A 193 -5.20 -21.73 -15.51
N GLY A 194 -5.25 -21.53 -14.18
CA GLY A 194 -6.23 -22.17 -13.31
C GLY A 194 -7.67 -21.76 -13.66
N ALA A 195 -7.92 -20.47 -13.93
CA ALA A 195 -9.25 -19.98 -14.30
C ALA A 195 -9.76 -20.58 -15.62
N LEU A 196 -8.89 -20.72 -16.62
CA LEU A 196 -9.20 -21.31 -17.92
C LEU A 196 -9.27 -22.84 -17.88
N ALA A 197 -8.50 -23.49 -17.02
CA ALA A 197 -8.60 -24.94 -16.77
C ALA A 197 -9.97 -25.32 -16.18
N GLY A 198 -10.49 -24.47 -15.29
CA GLY A 198 -11.65 -24.78 -14.46
C GLY A 198 -11.25 -25.61 -13.23
N TYR A 199 -11.98 -25.43 -12.13
CA TYR A 199 -11.63 -26.06 -10.86
C TYR A 199 -11.82 -27.58 -10.86
N ASP A 200 -12.79 -28.07 -11.64
CA ASP A 200 -13.19 -29.48 -11.69
C ASP A 200 -12.49 -30.25 -12.84
N LEU A 201 -11.34 -29.74 -13.32
CA LEU A 201 -10.58 -30.38 -14.39
C LEU A 201 -10.03 -31.75 -13.93
N THR A 202 -10.35 -32.79 -14.69
CA THR A 202 -9.90 -34.16 -14.42
C THR A 202 -8.72 -34.58 -15.30
N SER A 203 -7.99 -35.61 -14.89
CA SER A 203 -6.93 -36.19 -15.73
C SER A 203 -7.48 -36.79 -17.03
N GLU A 204 -8.70 -37.33 -17.02
CA GLU A 204 -9.37 -37.83 -18.21
C GLU A 204 -9.63 -36.73 -19.23
N ASP A 205 -10.03 -35.54 -18.78
CA ASP A 205 -10.23 -34.38 -19.67
C ASP A 205 -8.93 -33.94 -20.37
N VAL A 206 -7.78 -34.13 -19.72
CA VAL A 206 -6.44 -33.83 -20.27
C VAL A 206 -6.00 -34.92 -21.26
N VAL A 207 -6.31 -36.19 -20.99
CA VAL A 207 -5.89 -37.34 -21.81
C VAL A 207 -6.80 -37.56 -23.01
N ASN A 208 -8.11 -37.40 -22.85
CA ASN A 208 -9.10 -37.74 -23.87
C ASN A 208 -9.47 -36.52 -24.74
N LYS A 209 -10.29 -36.76 -25.76
CA LYS A 209 -10.93 -35.65 -26.50
C LYS A 209 -11.91 -34.95 -25.57
N TRP A 210 -11.92 -33.61 -25.64
CA TRP A 210 -12.85 -32.81 -24.84
C TRP A 210 -14.30 -33.21 -25.14
N PRO A 211 -15.13 -33.53 -24.13
CA PRO A 211 -16.48 -34.06 -24.35
C PRO A 211 -17.36 -33.10 -25.15
N THR A 212 -18.12 -33.64 -26.10
CA THR A 212 -19.12 -32.87 -26.87
C THR A 212 -20.17 -32.29 -25.92
N GLY A 213 -20.42 -30.98 -26.00
CA GLY A 213 -21.39 -30.28 -25.15
C GLY A 213 -20.85 -29.82 -23.78
N LYS A 214 -19.68 -30.30 -23.33
CA LYS A 214 -19.03 -29.75 -22.12
C LYS A 214 -18.44 -28.37 -22.44
N GLN A 215 -18.93 -27.34 -21.76
CA GLN A 215 -18.42 -25.97 -21.93
C GLN A 215 -17.03 -25.84 -21.31
N LEU A 216 -16.20 -25.02 -21.95
CA LEU A 216 -14.90 -24.64 -21.43
C LEU A 216 -15.09 -23.62 -20.29
N SER A 217 -14.19 -23.63 -19.30
CA SER A 217 -14.21 -22.64 -18.23
C SER A 217 -13.89 -21.24 -18.78
N HIS A 218 -14.44 -20.19 -18.18
CA HIS A 218 -14.14 -18.80 -18.54
C HIS A 218 -13.57 -18.05 -17.34
N ALA A 219 -12.57 -17.20 -17.58
CA ALA A 219 -11.92 -16.44 -16.52
C ALA A 219 -12.69 -15.16 -16.20
N TYR A 220 -12.90 -14.89 -14.91
CA TYR A 220 -13.58 -13.71 -14.41
C TYR A 220 -12.65 -12.89 -13.52
N LEU A 221 -12.68 -11.58 -13.70
CA LEU A 221 -12.12 -10.61 -12.77
C LEU A 221 -13.19 -10.29 -11.72
N VAL A 222 -12.89 -10.53 -10.45
CA VAL A 222 -13.86 -10.43 -9.35
C VAL A 222 -13.36 -9.44 -8.31
N SER A 223 -14.20 -8.52 -7.87
CA SER A 223 -13.93 -7.68 -6.70
C SER A 223 -14.84 -8.07 -5.56
N PHE A 224 -14.27 -8.21 -4.36
CA PHE A 224 -14.95 -8.36 -3.09
C PHE A 224 -14.58 -7.20 -2.18
N THR A 225 -15.54 -6.73 -1.37
CA THR A 225 -15.27 -5.67 -0.41
C THR A 225 -16.23 -5.77 0.77
N PHE A 226 -15.76 -5.32 1.93
CA PHE A 226 -16.58 -5.25 3.13
C PHE A 226 -16.53 -3.86 3.78
N SER A 227 -17.60 -3.54 4.51
CA SER A 227 -17.85 -2.24 5.17
C SER A 227 -18.64 -2.42 6.47
N PRO A 228 -18.62 -1.45 7.41
CA PRO A 228 -17.98 -0.13 7.37
C PRO A 228 -16.47 -0.16 7.69
N VAL A 229 -15.72 0.81 7.16
CA VAL A 229 -14.26 0.94 7.37
C VAL A 229 -13.95 2.18 8.19
N GLN A 230 -14.34 3.36 7.70
CA GLN A 230 -14.01 4.61 8.35
C GLN A 230 -14.71 4.75 9.70
N GLU A 231 -15.96 4.31 9.79
CA GLU A 231 -16.77 4.39 11.01
C GLU A 231 -16.14 3.53 12.13
N LEU A 232 -15.63 2.34 11.79
CA LEU A 232 -14.93 1.48 12.75
C LEU A 232 -13.63 2.12 13.24
N ILE A 233 -12.86 2.72 12.34
CA ILE A 233 -11.59 3.38 12.67
C ILE A 233 -11.85 4.65 13.50
N LYS A 234 -12.84 5.47 13.12
CA LYS A 234 -13.19 6.76 13.75
C LYS A 234 -13.76 6.61 15.15
N ALA A 235 -14.46 5.51 15.45
CA ALA A 235 -15.04 5.22 16.75
C ALA A 235 -13.97 4.91 17.81
N SER A 236 -13.14 5.89 18.14
CA SER A 236 -11.92 5.73 18.94
C SER A 236 -11.72 6.92 19.86
N ARG A 237 -11.54 6.65 21.16
CA ARG A 237 -11.22 7.68 22.16
C ARG A 237 -9.72 7.71 22.49
N LYS A 238 -9.09 6.53 22.54
CA LYS A 238 -7.65 6.38 22.80
C LYS A 238 -6.89 6.05 21.52
N MET A 239 -5.60 6.36 21.48
CA MET A 239 -4.73 6.04 20.34
C MET A 239 -4.69 4.54 20.05
N ARG A 240 -4.70 3.75 21.14
CA ARG A 240 -4.86 2.29 21.14
C ARG A 240 -6.12 1.83 20.40
N ASP A 241 -7.28 2.46 20.65
CA ASP A 241 -8.55 2.13 19.99
C ASP A 241 -8.48 2.42 18.48
N PHE A 242 -7.84 3.53 18.12
CA PHE A 242 -7.68 3.95 16.73
C PHE A 242 -6.82 2.97 15.95
N TRP A 243 -5.67 2.59 16.50
CA TRP A 243 -4.81 1.55 15.95
C TRP A 243 -5.56 0.20 15.86
N ALA A 244 -6.27 -0.20 16.92
CA ALA A 244 -7.00 -1.47 16.97
C ALA A 244 -8.06 -1.58 15.86
N GLY A 245 -8.78 -0.48 15.60
CA GLY A 245 -9.75 -0.43 14.50
C GLY A 245 -9.10 -0.69 13.14
N SER A 246 -7.93 -0.09 12.89
CA SER A 246 -7.19 -0.29 11.64
C SER A 246 -6.61 -1.71 11.54
N TRP A 247 -6.01 -2.22 12.61
CA TRP A 247 -5.41 -3.55 12.62
C TRP A 247 -6.44 -4.67 12.49
N ILE A 248 -7.62 -4.55 13.13
CA ILE A 248 -8.73 -5.51 12.96
C ILE A 248 -9.15 -5.60 11.50
N LEU A 249 -9.30 -4.46 10.80
CA LEU A 249 -9.65 -4.46 9.38
C LEU A 249 -8.60 -5.16 8.52
N HIS A 250 -7.32 -4.85 8.78
CA HIS A 250 -6.20 -5.50 8.12
C HIS A 250 -6.19 -7.01 8.36
N TYR A 251 -6.32 -7.45 9.62
CA TYR A 251 -6.29 -8.85 10.00
C TYR A 251 -7.48 -9.63 9.43
N LEU A 252 -8.69 -9.08 9.48
CA LEU A 252 -9.88 -9.67 8.85
C LEU A 252 -9.73 -9.80 7.34
N SER A 253 -9.20 -8.77 6.68
CA SER A 253 -8.92 -8.82 5.23
C SER A 253 -7.86 -9.88 4.91
N ALA A 254 -6.77 -9.93 5.69
CA ALA A 254 -5.72 -10.94 5.54
C ALA A 254 -6.27 -12.36 5.73
N GLN A 255 -7.17 -12.58 6.70
CA GLN A 255 -7.82 -13.87 6.93
C GLN A 255 -8.73 -14.27 5.76
N VAL A 256 -9.54 -13.35 5.22
CA VAL A 256 -10.33 -13.60 4.01
C VAL A 256 -9.42 -13.99 2.84
N CYS A 257 -8.36 -13.21 2.62
CA CYS A 257 -7.35 -13.49 1.59
C CYS A 257 -6.70 -14.87 1.79
N TRP A 258 -6.33 -15.20 3.01
CA TRP A 258 -5.71 -16.48 3.37
C TRP A 258 -6.64 -17.66 3.09
N GLN A 259 -7.91 -17.59 3.49
CA GLN A 259 -8.88 -18.66 3.20
C GLN A 259 -9.11 -18.85 1.70
N LEU A 260 -9.24 -17.75 0.94
CA LEU A 260 -9.37 -17.82 -0.52
C LEU A 260 -8.10 -18.37 -1.18
N ALA A 261 -6.92 -17.94 -0.75
CA ALA A 261 -5.63 -18.43 -1.25
C ALA A 261 -5.43 -19.90 -0.93
N GLN A 262 -5.91 -20.38 0.22
CA GLN A 262 -5.89 -21.81 0.52
C GLN A 262 -6.76 -22.60 -0.45
N GLN A 263 -7.88 -22.07 -0.96
CA GLN A 263 -8.75 -22.84 -1.86
C GLN A 263 -8.35 -22.72 -3.33
N TYR A 264 -8.01 -21.51 -3.76
CA TYR A 264 -7.79 -21.17 -5.17
C TYR A 264 -6.33 -20.87 -5.47
N GLY A 265 -5.46 -20.68 -4.48
CA GLY A 265 -4.06 -20.32 -4.67
C GLY A 265 -3.80 -18.82 -4.45
N PRO A 266 -2.64 -18.44 -3.89
CA PRO A 266 -2.31 -17.04 -3.59
C PRO A 266 -2.18 -16.16 -4.84
N ASP A 267 -1.81 -16.76 -5.97
CA ASP A 267 -1.69 -16.13 -7.27
C ASP A 267 -3.02 -15.61 -7.83
N SER A 268 -4.14 -16.24 -7.45
CA SER A 268 -5.47 -15.80 -7.85
C SER A 268 -5.87 -14.46 -7.23
N LEU A 269 -5.18 -13.98 -6.19
CA LEU A 269 -5.39 -12.65 -5.61
C LEU A 269 -4.48 -11.64 -6.29
N ILE A 270 -5.08 -10.77 -7.12
CA ILE A 270 -4.36 -9.75 -7.87
C ILE A 270 -4.05 -8.54 -6.99
N TYR A 271 -5.01 -8.16 -6.14
CA TYR A 271 -4.87 -7.07 -5.18
C TYR A 271 -5.64 -7.39 -3.88
N PRO A 272 -5.04 -7.21 -2.70
CA PRO A 272 -3.61 -6.95 -2.48
C PRO A 272 -2.76 -8.15 -2.90
N SER A 273 -1.48 -7.91 -3.20
CA SER A 273 -0.53 -9.00 -3.37
C SER A 273 -0.24 -9.66 -2.02
N LEU A 274 -0.27 -11.00 -1.98
CA LEU A 274 0.02 -11.77 -0.77
C LEU A 274 1.52 -12.05 -0.58
N TYR A 275 2.36 -11.70 -1.56
CA TYR A 275 3.77 -12.07 -1.57
C TYR A 275 4.54 -11.32 -0.47
N ALA A 276 5.25 -12.08 0.38
CA ALA A 276 6.05 -11.54 1.48
C ALA A 276 5.26 -10.65 2.47
N GLN A 277 3.96 -10.93 2.63
CA GLN A 277 3.12 -10.27 3.62
C GLN A 277 3.31 -10.93 5.01
N PRO A 278 3.56 -10.17 6.08
CA PRO A 278 3.92 -10.74 7.39
C PRO A 278 2.93 -11.78 7.93
N LEU A 279 1.62 -11.46 7.95
CA LEU A 279 0.60 -12.41 8.42
C LEU A 279 0.54 -13.67 7.55
N ILE A 280 0.68 -13.52 6.22
CA ILE A 280 0.63 -14.65 5.29
C ILE A 280 1.86 -15.55 5.49
N ASP A 281 3.06 -14.98 5.59
CA ASP A 281 4.29 -15.74 5.82
C ASP A 281 4.27 -16.43 7.18
N ARG A 282 3.71 -15.79 8.22
CA ARG A 282 3.50 -16.42 9.52
C ARG A 282 2.61 -17.66 9.42
N TRP A 283 1.42 -17.54 8.84
CA TRP A 283 0.51 -18.68 8.69
C TRP A 283 1.05 -19.75 7.75
N LEU A 284 1.84 -19.36 6.75
CA LEU A 284 2.49 -20.30 5.85
C LEU A 284 3.56 -21.12 6.57
N LEU A 285 4.39 -20.50 7.42
CA LEU A 285 5.38 -21.18 8.25
C LEU A 285 4.74 -22.06 9.33
N GLU A 286 3.59 -21.65 9.89
CA GLU A 286 2.81 -22.50 10.80
C GLU A 286 2.28 -23.75 10.09
N LYS A 287 1.84 -23.60 8.83
CA LYS A 287 1.28 -24.69 8.05
C LYS A 287 2.35 -25.60 7.43
N TYR A 288 3.44 -25.02 6.94
CA TYR A 288 4.56 -25.70 6.28
C TYR A 288 5.90 -25.27 6.91
N PRO A 289 6.27 -25.84 8.07
CA PRO A 289 7.48 -25.45 8.79
C PRO A 289 8.78 -25.65 8.00
N ASP A 290 8.78 -26.55 7.01
CA ASP A 290 9.93 -26.81 6.15
C ASP A 290 10.21 -25.70 5.13
N PHE A 291 9.38 -24.66 5.04
CA PHE A 291 9.62 -23.47 4.21
C PHE A 291 10.57 -22.46 4.88
N LYS A 292 10.88 -22.63 6.17
CA LYS A 292 11.78 -21.77 6.96
C LYS A 292 13.14 -21.45 6.30
N PRO A 293 13.79 -22.34 5.50
CA PRO A 293 15.04 -21.99 4.83
C PRO A 293 14.93 -20.83 3.83
N TRP A 294 13.73 -20.51 3.32
CA TRP A 294 13.50 -19.49 2.29
C TRP A 294 12.61 -18.32 2.74
N ILE A 295 11.92 -18.48 3.87
CA ILE A 295 11.04 -17.47 4.45
C ILE A 295 11.55 -17.15 5.85
N ASP A 296 12.08 -15.95 6.02
CA ASP A 296 12.47 -15.46 7.33
C ASP A 296 11.20 -15.21 8.17
N PRO A 297 11.14 -15.69 9.43
CA PRO A 297 9.98 -15.44 10.28
C PRO A 297 9.77 -13.93 10.47
N PRO A 298 8.55 -13.42 10.27
CA PRO A 298 8.25 -12.01 10.46
C PRO A 298 8.46 -11.62 11.92
N SER A 299 8.96 -10.41 12.16
CA SER A 299 9.08 -9.85 13.50
C SER A 299 7.71 -9.44 14.06
N ASP A 300 7.64 -9.30 15.39
CA ASP A 300 6.41 -8.90 16.08
C ASP A 300 5.88 -7.56 15.58
N ARG A 301 6.80 -6.64 15.27
CA ARG A 301 6.49 -5.35 14.67
C ARG A 301 5.83 -5.50 13.30
N GLN A 302 6.38 -6.35 12.43
CA GLN A 302 5.83 -6.58 11.10
C GLN A 302 4.42 -7.18 11.16
N LEU A 303 4.14 -8.04 12.13
CA LEU A 303 2.80 -8.60 12.36
C LEU A 303 1.77 -7.56 12.82
N LEU A 304 2.25 -6.48 13.44
CA LEU A 304 1.44 -5.39 13.98
C LEU A 304 1.31 -4.20 13.02
N THR A 305 2.06 -4.17 11.91
CA THR A 305 1.88 -3.15 10.88
C THR A 305 0.71 -3.49 9.97
N ALA A 306 -0.34 -2.69 10.00
CA ALA A 306 -1.52 -2.89 9.17
C ALA A 306 -1.26 -2.46 7.71
N GLY A 307 -1.47 -3.37 6.75
CA GLY A 307 -1.26 -3.09 5.32
C GLY A 307 -2.23 -3.76 4.34
N PHE A 308 -3.26 -4.46 4.83
CA PHE A 308 -4.26 -5.09 3.95
C PHE A 308 -5.47 -4.16 3.74
N PRO A 309 -5.86 -3.88 2.49
CA PRO A 309 -7.04 -3.09 2.17
C PRO A 309 -8.32 -3.92 2.35
N ASN A 310 -9.47 -3.25 2.42
CA ASN A 310 -10.79 -3.90 2.48
C ASN A 310 -11.37 -4.26 1.10
N ILE A 311 -10.65 -3.99 0.01
CA ILE A 311 -11.02 -4.35 -1.37
C ILE A 311 -10.06 -5.45 -1.82
N ILE A 312 -10.63 -6.57 -2.26
CA ILE A 312 -9.90 -7.75 -2.71
C ILE A 312 -10.30 -8.02 -4.15
N ILE A 313 -9.32 -8.16 -5.04
CA ILE A 313 -9.51 -8.39 -6.47
C ILE A 313 -8.87 -9.72 -6.84
N LEU A 314 -9.65 -10.59 -7.47
CA LEU A 314 -9.26 -11.95 -7.81
C LEU A 314 -9.52 -12.30 -9.28
N VAL A 315 -8.79 -13.30 -9.76
CA VAL A 315 -9.10 -14.02 -11.01
C VAL A 315 -9.58 -15.43 -10.65
N LEU A 316 -10.80 -15.76 -11.09
CA LEU A 316 -11.47 -17.02 -10.77
C LEU A 316 -12.14 -17.67 -12.00
N PRO A 317 -12.32 -19.00 -12.01
CA PRO A 317 -13.26 -19.66 -12.90
C PRO A 317 -14.69 -19.13 -12.67
N LYS A 318 -15.45 -18.91 -13.76
CA LYS A 318 -16.85 -18.44 -13.73
C LYS A 318 -17.71 -19.18 -12.70
N ASP A 319 -17.67 -20.51 -12.71
CA ASP A 319 -18.51 -21.38 -11.88
C ASP A 319 -18.15 -21.31 -10.38
N LYS A 320 -16.95 -20.82 -10.04
CA LYS A 320 -16.49 -20.70 -8.65
C LYS A 320 -16.65 -19.30 -8.05
N VAL A 321 -17.06 -18.30 -8.83
CA VAL A 321 -17.23 -16.92 -8.32
C VAL A 321 -18.18 -16.90 -7.11
N ALA A 322 -19.40 -17.43 -7.23
CA ALA A 322 -20.37 -17.39 -6.13
C ALA A 322 -19.88 -18.14 -4.87
N ALA A 323 -19.30 -19.32 -5.04
CA ALA A 323 -18.76 -20.12 -3.93
C ALA A 323 -17.58 -19.43 -3.23
N ALA A 324 -16.68 -18.80 -3.99
CA ALA A 324 -15.57 -18.03 -3.43
C ALA A 324 -16.08 -16.83 -2.63
N MET A 325 -17.06 -16.09 -3.14
CA MET A 325 -17.61 -14.92 -2.44
C MET A 325 -18.36 -15.30 -1.16
N GLN A 326 -19.07 -16.44 -1.16
CA GLN A 326 -19.67 -16.98 0.04
C GLN A 326 -18.61 -17.41 1.06
N THR A 327 -17.49 -17.98 0.61
CA THR A 327 -16.35 -18.33 1.46
C THR A 327 -15.73 -17.07 2.07
N ALA A 328 -15.57 -16.01 1.28
CA ALA A 328 -15.05 -14.72 1.75
C ALA A 328 -15.95 -14.12 2.85
N LYS A 329 -17.26 -14.06 2.62
CA LYS A 329 -18.24 -13.59 3.61
C LYS A 329 -18.22 -14.43 4.88
N SER A 330 -18.24 -15.76 4.74
CA SER A 330 -18.28 -16.67 5.88
C SER A 330 -17.00 -16.59 6.72
N SER A 331 -15.84 -16.44 6.06
CA SER A 331 -14.54 -16.29 6.72
C SER A 331 -14.47 -14.98 7.50
N LEU A 332 -14.91 -13.87 6.91
CA LEU A 332 -15.00 -12.57 7.57
C LEU A 332 -15.83 -12.63 8.85
N LEU A 333 -17.06 -13.16 8.76
CA LEU A 333 -17.98 -13.22 9.89
C LEU A 333 -17.48 -14.17 10.99
N LYS A 334 -16.94 -15.32 10.59
CA LYS A 334 -16.38 -16.30 11.53
C LYS A 334 -15.21 -15.70 12.30
N GLU A 335 -14.26 -15.07 11.61
CA GLU A 335 -13.07 -14.52 12.27
C GLU A 335 -13.42 -13.32 13.16
N TRP A 336 -14.34 -12.46 12.73
CA TRP A 336 -14.83 -11.37 13.56
C TRP A 336 -15.44 -11.89 14.87
N LYS A 337 -16.23 -12.96 14.79
CA LYS A 337 -16.80 -13.62 15.98
C LYS A 337 -15.74 -14.26 16.85
N GLU A 338 -14.73 -14.87 16.27
CA GLU A 338 -13.63 -15.48 17.03
C GLU A 338 -12.82 -14.44 17.81
N ILE A 339 -12.46 -13.30 17.18
CA ILE A 339 -11.80 -12.17 17.87
C ILE A 339 -12.68 -11.69 19.03
N SER A 340 -13.98 -11.49 18.76
CA SER A 340 -14.93 -10.99 19.76
C SER A 340 -15.10 -11.96 20.93
N ARG A 341 -15.16 -13.27 20.65
CA ARG A 341 -15.25 -14.32 21.66
C ARG A 341 -14.01 -14.35 22.54
N GLN A 342 -12.82 -14.28 21.96
CA GLN A 342 -11.57 -14.25 22.75
C GLN A 342 -11.49 -13.02 23.66
N VAL A 343 -11.89 -11.84 23.17
CA VAL A 343 -11.97 -10.65 24.03
C VAL A 343 -13.01 -10.83 25.13
N PHE A 344 -14.18 -11.39 24.82
CA PHE A 344 -15.22 -11.66 25.81
C PHE A 344 -14.74 -12.58 26.92
N GLU A 345 -14.04 -13.67 26.58
CA GLU A 345 -13.44 -14.61 27.54
C GLU A 345 -12.45 -13.91 28.47
N GLU A 346 -11.51 -13.15 27.90
CA GLU A 346 -10.50 -12.39 28.66
C GLU A 346 -11.15 -11.38 29.63
N LEU A 347 -12.21 -10.69 29.20
CA LEU A 347 -12.95 -9.77 30.05
C LEU A 347 -13.72 -10.53 31.16
N GLY A 348 -14.23 -11.72 30.87
CA GLY A 348 -14.89 -12.60 31.83
C GLY A 348 -13.95 -13.08 32.94
N GLU A 349 -12.71 -13.47 32.59
CA GLU A 349 -11.67 -13.82 33.58
C GLU A 349 -11.33 -12.65 34.51
N ARG A 350 -11.44 -11.42 33.99
CA ARG A 350 -11.29 -10.18 34.76
C ARG A 350 -12.55 -9.75 35.52
N HIS A 351 -13.56 -10.62 35.57
CA HIS A 351 -14.84 -10.38 36.26
C HIS A 351 -15.59 -9.16 35.73
N TRP A 352 -15.40 -8.79 34.47
CA TRP A 352 -16.13 -7.69 33.84
C TRP A 352 -17.58 -8.10 33.59
N MET A 353 -18.53 -7.36 34.19
CA MET A 353 -19.98 -7.60 34.10
C MET A 353 -20.38 -9.09 34.25
N PRO A 354 -20.25 -9.70 35.44
CA PRO A 354 -20.38 -11.17 35.61
C PRO A 354 -21.71 -11.81 35.15
N LYS A 355 -22.76 -11.01 34.97
CA LYS A 355 -24.07 -11.45 34.48
C LYS A 355 -24.21 -11.40 32.96
N LEU A 356 -23.25 -10.77 32.26
CA LEU A 356 -23.25 -10.64 30.81
C LEU A 356 -22.92 -12.01 30.21
N LYS A 357 -23.69 -12.42 29.19
CA LYS A 357 -23.45 -13.66 28.46
C LYS A 357 -23.05 -13.31 27.04
N GLU A 358 -22.30 -14.19 26.39
CA GLU A 358 -21.88 -13.97 25.00
C GLU A 358 -23.09 -13.80 24.07
N ASN A 359 -24.20 -14.52 24.33
CA ASN A 359 -25.45 -14.41 23.58
C ASN A 359 -26.37 -13.25 24.02
N SER A 360 -25.92 -12.35 24.91
CA SER A 360 -26.68 -11.15 25.27
C SER A 360 -26.91 -10.27 24.04
N HIS A 361 -28.10 -9.69 23.92
CA HIS A 361 -28.51 -8.93 22.73
C HIS A 361 -27.56 -7.75 22.42
N THR A 362 -27.16 -6.98 23.43
CA THR A 362 -26.24 -5.84 23.28
C THR A 362 -24.83 -6.24 22.84
N TRP A 363 -24.49 -7.54 22.92
CA TRP A 363 -23.23 -8.10 22.47
C TRP A 363 -23.39 -8.81 21.13
N ASP A 364 -24.11 -9.94 21.10
CA ASP A 364 -24.15 -10.83 19.94
C ASP A 364 -24.84 -10.20 18.73
N SER A 365 -26.04 -9.62 18.93
CA SER A 365 -26.82 -8.99 17.85
C SER A 365 -26.08 -7.82 17.22
N TRP A 366 -25.43 -6.98 18.04
CA TRP A 366 -24.64 -5.86 17.55
C TRP A 366 -23.47 -6.33 16.69
N LEU A 367 -22.69 -7.29 17.19
CA LEU A 367 -21.55 -7.86 16.46
C LEU A 367 -21.98 -8.57 15.16
N ASN A 368 -23.16 -9.19 15.13
CA ASN A 368 -23.73 -9.83 13.93
C ASN A 368 -24.12 -8.81 12.84
N ALA A 369 -24.51 -7.60 13.24
CA ALA A 369 -24.91 -6.54 12.32
C ALA A 369 -23.74 -5.67 11.82
N GLN A 370 -22.52 -5.91 12.32
CA GLN A 370 -21.36 -5.06 12.07
C GLN A 370 -20.95 -5.00 10.59
N TRP A 371 -20.99 -6.13 9.87
CA TRP A 371 -20.34 -6.26 8.55
C TRP A 371 -21.32 -6.45 7.40
N GLN A 372 -20.98 -5.77 6.30
CA GLN A 372 -21.60 -5.99 5.00
C GLN A 372 -20.57 -6.41 3.98
N THR A 373 -20.99 -7.23 3.02
CA THR A 373 -20.11 -7.74 1.97
C THR A 373 -20.75 -7.52 0.61
N TYR A 374 -19.97 -7.02 -0.33
CA TYR A 374 -20.39 -6.78 -1.70
C TYR A 374 -19.37 -7.41 -2.66
N TYR A 375 -19.85 -7.91 -3.80
CA TYR A 375 -18.97 -8.40 -4.84
C TYR A 375 -19.53 -8.18 -6.24
N VAL A 376 -18.63 -8.14 -7.22
CA VAL A 376 -18.95 -8.12 -8.65
C VAL A 376 -17.94 -8.97 -9.42
N GLY A 377 -18.41 -9.73 -10.40
CA GLY A 377 -17.56 -10.44 -11.37
C GLY A 377 -17.79 -9.94 -12.79
N VAL A 378 -16.73 -9.67 -13.53
CA VAL A 378 -16.75 -9.26 -14.95
C VAL A 378 -15.93 -10.29 -15.76
N PRO A 379 -16.43 -10.78 -16.90
CA PRO A 379 -15.69 -11.74 -17.71
C PRO A 379 -14.46 -11.09 -18.36
N ILE A 380 -13.37 -11.86 -18.48
CA ILE A 380 -12.18 -11.47 -19.24
C ILE A 380 -12.41 -11.89 -20.69
N GLY A 381 -12.85 -10.93 -21.51
CA GLY A 381 -13.35 -11.16 -22.86
C GLY A 381 -14.80 -11.66 -22.92
N ARG A 382 -15.42 -11.45 -24.08
CA ARG A 382 -16.82 -11.84 -24.33
C ARG A 382 -16.99 -13.37 -24.34
N GLU A 383 -17.98 -13.88 -23.62
CA GLU A 383 -18.14 -15.33 -23.36
C GLU A 383 -18.59 -16.14 -24.59
N ASP A 384 -19.29 -15.50 -25.53
CA ASP A 384 -19.77 -16.12 -26.76
C ASP A 384 -18.72 -16.07 -27.89
N GLN A 385 -17.53 -15.52 -27.64
CA GLN A 385 -16.44 -15.40 -28.61
C GLN A 385 -15.21 -16.22 -28.19
N LEU A 386 -14.33 -16.49 -29.16
CA LEU A 386 -12.99 -17.00 -28.87
C LEU A 386 -12.18 -15.97 -28.07
N LEU A 387 -11.25 -16.45 -27.23
CA LEU A 387 -10.38 -15.58 -26.44
C LEU A 387 -9.21 -14.97 -27.23
N THR A 388 -9.02 -15.39 -28.48
CA THR A 388 -7.99 -14.91 -29.40
C THR A 388 -8.49 -14.91 -30.83
N SER A 389 -8.00 -13.98 -31.66
CA SER A 389 -8.30 -13.91 -33.09
C SER A 389 -7.10 -13.44 -33.90
N SER A 390 -6.96 -13.96 -35.12
CA SER A 390 -5.99 -13.53 -36.13
C SER A 390 -6.59 -12.58 -37.17
N GLU A 391 -7.86 -12.17 -37.02
CA GLU A 391 -8.56 -11.29 -37.98
C GLU A 391 -7.81 -9.98 -38.25
N ILE A 392 -7.05 -9.46 -37.27
CA ILE A 392 -6.25 -8.24 -37.46
C ILE A 392 -5.20 -8.36 -38.59
N TYR A 393 -4.82 -9.59 -38.96
CA TYR A 393 -3.84 -9.89 -40.01
C TYR A 393 -4.47 -10.22 -41.37
N GLN A 394 -5.79 -10.28 -41.46
CA GLN A 394 -6.49 -10.55 -42.72
C GLN A 394 -6.69 -9.23 -43.49
N GLU A 395 -6.46 -9.24 -44.80
CA GLU A 395 -6.81 -8.12 -45.67
C GLU A 395 -8.35 -8.09 -45.79
N ASN A 396 -8.97 -6.93 -45.52
CA ASN A 396 -10.42 -6.76 -45.56
C ASN A 396 -10.93 -6.82 -47.01
N GLU A 397 -11.05 -8.02 -47.58
CA GLU A 397 -11.46 -8.15 -48.99
C GLU A 397 -12.98 -7.98 -49.21
N ASN A 398 -13.87 -8.04 -48.19
CA ASN A 398 -15.33 -7.97 -48.40
C ASN A 398 -16.15 -7.35 -47.25
N SER A 399 -15.74 -6.19 -46.70
CA SER A 399 -16.45 -5.57 -45.57
C SER A 399 -17.76 -4.85 -45.94
N ALA A 400 -17.96 -4.45 -47.21
CA ALA A 400 -19.12 -3.67 -47.63
C ALA A 400 -20.37 -4.54 -47.95
N GLU A 401 -20.19 -5.72 -48.53
CA GLU A 401 -21.32 -6.62 -48.87
C GLU A 401 -21.91 -7.31 -47.64
N ASN A 402 -21.08 -7.67 -46.65
CA ASN A 402 -21.53 -8.34 -45.41
C ASN A 402 -22.31 -7.44 -44.45
N GLN A 403 -22.15 -6.11 -44.51
CA GLN A 403 -22.87 -5.15 -43.66
C GLN A 403 -24.35 -4.97 -44.07
N ALA A 404 -24.73 -5.33 -45.29
CA ALA A 404 -26.07 -5.10 -45.82
C ALA A 404 -27.08 -6.22 -45.47
N GLU A 405 -26.62 -7.44 -45.18
CA GLU A 405 -27.49 -8.60 -44.93
C GLU A 405 -27.78 -8.88 -43.44
N ASP A 406 -26.82 -8.62 -42.53
CA ASP A 406 -26.99 -8.83 -41.07
C ASP A 406 -25.94 -8.01 -40.26
N PRO A 407 -26.34 -6.90 -39.60
CA PRO A 407 -25.43 -6.03 -38.88
C PRO A 407 -24.65 -6.72 -37.75
N GLU A 408 -25.20 -7.78 -37.15
CA GLU A 408 -24.58 -8.50 -36.03
C GLU A 408 -23.49 -9.49 -36.50
N LYS A 409 -23.63 -10.01 -37.73
CA LYS A 409 -22.60 -10.83 -38.40
C LYS A 409 -21.46 -10.01 -39.02
N ALA A 410 -21.71 -8.73 -39.31
CA ALA A 410 -20.72 -7.84 -39.90
C ALA A 410 -19.69 -7.28 -38.90
N GLN A 411 -19.92 -7.43 -37.59
CA GLN A 411 -18.99 -6.97 -36.55
C GLN A 411 -17.78 -7.91 -36.42
N SER A 412 -16.57 -7.35 -36.49
CA SER A 412 -15.33 -8.09 -36.28
C SER A 412 -15.20 -8.56 -34.82
N TRP A 413 -14.35 -9.56 -34.58
CA TRP A 413 -14.04 -10.01 -33.21
C TRP A 413 -13.59 -8.86 -32.31
N ARG A 414 -12.79 -7.93 -32.85
CA ARG A 414 -12.35 -6.72 -32.16
C ARG A 414 -13.52 -5.84 -31.74
N ASP A 415 -14.49 -5.62 -32.62
CA ASP A 415 -15.62 -4.73 -32.36
C ASP A 415 -16.52 -5.30 -31.26
N LYS A 416 -16.72 -6.62 -31.23
CA LYS A 416 -17.45 -7.32 -30.15
C LYS A 416 -16.77 -7.22 -28.79
N GLN A 417 -15.43 -7.23 -28.75
CA GLN A 417 -14.69 -6.99 -27.50
C GLN A 417 -14.77 -5.52 -27.06
N ASN A 418 -14.69 -4.58 -28.00
CA ASN A 418 -14.88 -3.14 -27.72
C ASN A 418 -16.29 -2.86 -27.16
N GLU A 419 -17.32 -3.49 -27.72
CA GLU A 419 -18.71 -3.37 -27.26
C GLU A 419 -18.87 -3.82 -25.80
N LEU A 420 -18.32 -4.97 -25.42
CA LEU A 420 -18.39 -5.50 -24.04
C LEU A 420 -17.94 -4.48 -22.98
N TYR A 421 -16.91 -3.70 -23.33
CA TYR A 421 -16.30 -2.71 -22.44
C TYR A 421 -16.71 -1.27 -22.74
N ASN A 422 -17.74 -1.06 -23.59
CA ASN A 422 -18.24 0.25 -24.00
C ASN A 422 -17.15 1.17 -24.59
N LEU A 423 -16.26 0.63 -25.41
CA LEU A 423 -15.19 1.38 -26.09
C LEU A 423 -15.62 1.78 -27.50
N SER A 424 -15.47 3.05 -27.85
CA SER A 424 -15.79 3.59 -29.17
C SER A 424 -14.86 4.75 -29.57
N GLY A 425 -14.81 5.06 -30.87
CA GLY A 425 -13.95 6.12 -31.42
C GLY A 425 -12.48 5.94 -31.02
N ASP A 426 -11.86 7.01 -30.52
CA ASP A 426 -10.44 7.02 -30.11
C ASP A 426 -10.13 6.15 -28.88
N LYS A 427 -11.15 5.63 -28.19
CA LYS A 427 -10.99 4.70 -27.06
C LYS A 427 -10.97 3.23 -27.50
N ALA A 428 -11.35 2.92 -28.74
CA ALA A 428 -11.27 1.57 -29.28
C ALA A 428 -9.81 1.09 -29.34
N LEU A 429 -9.59 -0.21 -29.20
CA LEU A 429 -8.25 -0.80 -29.29
C LEU A 429 -7.90 -1.21 -30.72
N PHE A 430 -6.60 -1.34 -31.00
CA PHE A 430 -6.06 -1.67 -32.33
C PHE A 430 -6.48 -0.67 -33.41
N LEU A 431 -6.26 0.61 -33.13
CA LEU A 431 -6.43 1.71 -34.08
C LEU A 431 -5.37 1.65 -35.20
N THR A 432 -5.49 2.52 -36.20
CA THR A 432 -4.73 2.47 -37.46
C THR A 432 -3.22 2.28 -37.29
N LYS A 433 -2.54 3.12 -36.48
CA LYS A 433 -1.08 3.05 -36.29
C LYS A 433 -0.62 1.71 -35.70
N GLU A 434 -1.35 1.23 -34.70
CA GLU A 434 -1.04 -0.03 -34.05
C GLU A 434 -1.33 -1.21 -34.98
N GLN A 435 -2.48 -1.20 -35.66
CA GLN A 435 -2.86 -2.23 -36.61
C GLN A 435 -1.84 -2.35 -37.76
N GLU A 436 -1.43 -1.23 -38.35
CA GLU A 436 -0.44 -1.19 -39.43
C GLU A 436 0.91 -1.78 -38.97
N PHE A 437 1.38 -1.39 -37.78
CA PHE A 437 2.59 -1.96 -37.21
C PHE A 437 2.48 -3.47 -37.01
N LEU A 438 1.39 -3.94 -36.39
CA LEU A 438 1.18 -5.36 -36.12
C LEU A 438 1.20 -6.16 -37.42
N GLN A 439 0.45 -5.73 -38.44
CA GLN A 439 0.35 -6.40 -39.74
C GLN A 439 1.72 -6.53 -40.42
N LYS A 440 2.45 -5.40 -40.52
CA LYS A 440 3.78 -5.38 -41.15
C LYS A 440 4.79 -6.23 -40.37
N ALA A 441 4.84 -6.08 -39.04
CA ALA A 441 5.75 -6.87 -38.19
C ALA A 441 5.43 -8.37 -38.28
N GLY A 442 4.14 -8.72 -38.36
CA GLY A 442 3.67 -10.08 -38.54
C GLY A 442 4.11 -10.68 -39.88
N LYS A 443 3.99 -9.92 -40.97
CA LYS A 443 4.47 -10.31 -42.31
C LYS A 443 5.98 -10.55 -42.30
N LEU A 444 6.76 -9.62 -41.77
CA LEU A 444 8.22 -9.75 -41.68
C LEU A 444 8.64 -10.97 -40.86
N ARG A 445 7.98 -11.23 -39.73
CA ARG A 445 8.24 -12.42 -38.90
C ARG A 445 7.98 -13.71 -39.67
N LEU A 446 6.89 -13.77 -40.43
CA LEU A 446 6.56 -14.93 -41.26
C LEU A 446 7.61 -15.12 -42.37
N GLU A 447 8.03 -14.04 -43.03
CA GLU A 447 9.04 -14.12 -44.09
C GLU A 447 10.41 -14.56 -43.56
N LYS A 448 10.90 -13.91 -42.49
CA LYS A 448 12.23 -14.09 -41.91
C LYS A 448 12.38 -15.39 -41.14
N TRP A 449 11.37 -15.77 -40.35
CA TRP A 449 11.46 -16.92 -39.43
C TRP A 449 10.49 -18.06 -39.73
N LYS A 450 9.63 -17.93 -40.75
CA LYS A 450 8.58 -18.91 -41.08
C LYS A 450 7.65 -19.18 -39.89
N LYS A 451 7.48 -18.18 -39.01
CA LYS A 451 6.61 -18.23 -37.83
C LYS A 451 5.46 -17.25 -38.01
N HIS A 452 4.24 -17.73 -37.82
CA HIS A 452 3.05 -16.88 -37.83
C HIS A 452 3.12 -15.77 -36.77
N PRO A 453 2.46 -14.62 -37.02
CA PRO A 453 2.32 -13.57 -36.03
C PRO A 453 1.55 -14.05 -34.80
N PHE A 454 1.78 -13.37 -33.67
CA PHE A 454 1.00 -13.60 -32.46
C PHE A 454 -0.42 -13.04 -32.65
N SER A 455 -1.43 -13.88 -32.43
CA SER A 455 -2.84 -13.46 -32.49
C SER A 455 -3.17 -12.40 -31.43
N SER A 456 -4.09 -11.49 -31.76
CA SER A 456 -4.70 -10.60 -30.79
C SER A 456 -5.52 -11.42 -29.78
N ASN A 457 -5.62 -10.95 -28.53
CA ASN A 457 -6.32 -11.69 -27.50
C ASN A 457 -6.99 -10.75 -26.46
N VAL A 458 -7.89 -11.32 -25.66
CA VAL A 458 -8.75 -10.56 -24.73
C VAL A 458 -7.97 -9.82 -23.63
N GLY A 459 -6.73 -10.20 -23.36
CA GLY A 459 -5.87 -9.52 -22.38
C GLY A 459 -5.55 -8.07 -22.72
N SER A 460 -5.66 -7.68 -24.00
CA SER A 460 -5.48 -6.29 -24.42
C SER A 460 -6.52 -5.33 -23.82
N TRP A 461 -7.68 -5.83 -23.42
CA TRP A 461 -8.77 -5.07 -22.77
C TRP A 461 -8.72 -5.11 -21.24
N TRP A 462 -7.62 -5.57 -20.63
CA TRP A 462 -7.51 -5.74 -19.18
C TRP A 462 -7.86 -4.48 -18.38
N SER A 463 -7.31 -3.32 -18.76
CA SER A 463 -7.60 -2.06 -18.06
C SER A 463 -9.07 -1.66 -18.16
N SER A 464 -9.73 -1.97 -19.28
CA SER A 464 -11.15 -1.73 -19.51
C SER A 464 -12.02 -2.68 -18.68
N ALA A 465 -11.66 -3.97 -18.63
CA ALA A 465 -12.32 -4.94 -17.76
C ALA A 465 -12.20 -4.56 -16.29
N PHE A 466 -11.03 -4.08 -15.87
CA PHE A 466 -10.79 -3.58 -14.52
C PHE A 466 -11.65 -2.36 -14.19
N ASP A 467 -11.71 -1.36 -15.08
CA ASP A 467 -12.52 -0.15 -14.84
C ASP A 467 -14.03 -0.46 -14.82
N GLN A 468 -14.50 -1.37 -15.69
CA GLN A 468 -15.88 -1.85 -15.66
C GLN A 468 -16.18 -2.54 -14.33
N ASN A 469 -15.28 -3.41 -13.85
CA ASN A 469 -15.45 -4.10 -12.57
C ASN A 469 -15.53 -3.09 -11.40
N ARG A 470 -14.62 -2.10 -11.36
CA ARG A 470 -14.63 -1.02 -10.37
C ARG A 470 -15.93 -0.20 -10.41
N SER A 471 -16.37 0.16 -11.61
CA SER A 471 -17.59 0.96 -11.81
C SER A 471 -18.84 0.20 -11.41
N ALA A 472 -18.92 -1.08 -11.72
CA ALA A 472 -20.00 -1.96 -11.31
C ALA A 472 -20.03 -2.14 -9.78
N LEU A 473 -18.86 -2.31 -9.13
CA LEU A 473 -18.78 -2.37 -7.67
C LEU A 473 -19.26 -1.05 -7.02
N ALA A 474 -18.90 0.10 -7.59
CA ALA A 474 -19.37 1.39 -7.11
C ALA A 474 -20.89 1.53 -7.27
N ALA A 475 -21.47 1.06 -8.38
CA ALA A 475 -22.92 1.05 -8.59
C ALA A 475 -23.63 0.19 -7.53
N VAL A 476 -23.12 -1.01 -7.24
CA VAL A 476 -23.63 -1.89 -6.17
C VAL A 476 -23.55 -1.20 -4.80
N LYS A 477 -22.45 -0.50 -4.49
CA LYS A 477 -22.30 0.26 -3.25
C LYS A 477 -23.27 1.44 -3.15
N ASN A 478 -23.59 2.11 -4.26
CA ASN A 478 -24.48 3.26 -4.27
C ASN A 478 -25.96 2.87 -4.20
N ALA A 479 -26.34 1.71 -4.75
CA ALA A 479 -27.71 1.19 -4.72
C ALA A 479 -28.08 0.52 -3.37
N ARG A 480 -27.37 0.84 -2.28
CA ARG A 480 -27.57 0.20 -0.97
C ARG A 480 -28.73 0.86 -0.20
N ASP A 481 -29.59 0.04 0.38
CA ASP A 481 -30.70 0.47 1.26
C ASP A 481 -30.43 0.18 2.75
N TRP A 482 -29.18 -0.15 3.10
CA TRP A 482 -28.86 -0.55 4.47
C TRP A 482 -28.85 0.60 5.46
N GLN A 483 -29.36 0.32 6.65
CA GLN A 483 -29.37 1.20 7.81
C GLN A 483 -28.75 0.47 9.02
N ILE A 484 -27.94 1.19 9.80
CA ILE A 484 -27.40 0.68 11.08
C ILE A 484 -28.61 0.41 12.01
N PRO A 485 -28.63 -0.73 12.73
CA PRO A 485 -29.68 -0.99 13.72
C PRO A 485 -29.81 0.16 14.72
N THR A 486 -31.04 0.64 14.91
CA THR A 486 -31.33 1.72 15.87
C THR A 486 -31.31 1.18 17.30
N ALA A 487 -30.56 1.82 18.19
CA ALA A 487 -30.63 1.57 19.62
C ALA A 487 -31.73 2.44 20.27
N PHE A 488 -32.63 1.81 21.02
CA PHE A 488 -33.74 2.47 21.73
C PHE A 488 -33.35 2.96 23.14
N GLY A 489 -32.22 2.51 23.69
CA GLY A 489 -31.66 2.94 24.98
C GLY A 489 -30.37 3.78 24.86
N PRO A 490 -29.61 3.93 25.96
CA PRO A 490 -28.31 4.59 25.97
C PRO A 490 -27.38 4.05 24.90
N ARG A 491 -26.69 4.97 24.22
CA ARG A 491 -25.78 4.66 23.12
C ARG A 491 -24.33 4.78 23.55
N SER A 492 -23.44 4.22 22.75
CA SER A 492 -22.01 4.42 22.93
C SER A 492 -21.67 5.89 23.15
N THR A 493 -20.87 6.18 24.18
CA THR A 493 -20.34 7.52 24.45
C THR A 493 -19.21 7.91 23.50
N ILE A 494 -18.71 6.98 22.68
CA ILE A 494 -17.63 7.24 21.70
C ILE A 494 -18.24 7.55 20.32
N SER A 495 -18.97 6.59 19.73
CA SER A 495 -19.50 6.76 18.38
C SER A 495 -20.90 7.37 18.35
N GLY A 496 -21.64 7.32 19.46
CA GLY A 496 -23.08 7.58 19.45
C GLY A 496 -23.89 6.51 18.69
N LEU A 497 -23.25 5.39 18.31
CA LEU A 497 -23.85 4.29 17.56
C LEU A 497 -23.95 3.03 18.42
N GLY A 498 -25.05 2.30 18.26
CA GLY A 498 -25.31 1.04 18.94
C GLY A 498 -25.63 1.17 20.42
N PRO A 499 -26.22 0.12 21.02
CA PRO A 499 -26.52 0.10 22.44
C PRO A 499 -25.23 -0.05 23.25
N VAL A 500 -25.20 0.57 24.43
CA VAL A 500 -24.20 0.29 25.45
C VAL A 500 -24.28 -1.18 25.86
N VAL A 501 -23.14 -1.86 26.03
CA VAL A 501 -23.13 -3.26 26.49
C VAL A 501 -23.66 -3.36 27.92
N HIS A 502 -24.65 -4.24 28.14
CA HIS A 502 -25.18 -4.54 29.47
C HIS A 502 -25.82 -5.94 29.53
N PRO A 503 -25.93 -6.56 30.72
CA PRO A 503 -26.51 -7.90 30.87
C PRO A 503 -28.04 -7.94 30.88
N ASP A 504 -28.73 -6.79 30.99
CA ASP A 504 -30.20 -6.75 31.07
C ASP A 504 -30.87 -7.30 29.80
N SER A 505 -31.88 -8.15 29.98
CA SER A 505 -32.60 -8.88 28.92
C SER A 505 -33.74 -8.08 28.27
N ASN A 506 -34.04 -6.87 28.75
CA ASN A 506 -35.16 -6.06 28.27
C ASN A 506 -34.85 -5.29 26.96
N ASN A 507 -34.77 -5.99 25.81
CA ASN A 507 -34.82 -5.41 24.44
C ASN A 507 -34.21 -4.00 24.28
N ASP A 508 -32.88 -3.89 24.34
CA ASP A 508 -32.07 -2.67 24.15
C ASP A 508 -32.37 -1.48 25.09
N TRP A 509 -33.29 -1.63 26.05
CA TRP A 509 -33.70 -0.53 26.92
C TRP A 509 -33.16 -0.71 28.33
N ILE A 510 -32.41 0.30 28.78
CA ILE A 510 -31.94 0.47 30.15
C ILE A 510 -31.95 1.97 30.48
N SER A 511 -32.11 2.33 31.75
CA SER A 511 -31.95 3.74 32.16
C SER A 511 -30.47 4.16 32.15
N GLU A 512 -30.17 5.43 31.89
CA GLU A 512 -28.80 5.97 31.96
C GLU A 512 -28.14 5.78 33.33
N LYS A 513 -28.93 5.80 34.41
CA LYS A 513 -28.43 5.54 35.76
C LYS A 513 -27.96 4.08 35.89
N ALA A 514 -28.79 3.14 35.45
CA ALA A 514 -28.47 1.72 35.54
C ALA A 514 -27.31 1.32 34.60
N SER A 515 -27.19 1.94 33.42
CA SER A 515 -26.06 1.68 32.52
C SER A 515 -24.73 2.15 33.12
N LYS A 516 -24.72 3.31 33.81
CA LYS A 516 -23.54 3.80 34.55
C LYS A 516 -23.11 2.87 35.67
N GLU A 517 -24.05 2.21 36.35
CA GLU A 517 -23.73 1.23 37.40
C GLU A 517 -22.96 0.02 36.82
N TYR A 518 -23.28 -0.43 35.61
CA TYR A 518 -22.54 -1.53 34.96
C TYR A 518 -21.13 -1.13 34.49
N TRP A 519 -20.94 0.14 34.11
CA TRP A 519 -19.70 0.66 33.54
C TRP A 519 -18.79 1.36 34.55
N GLN A 520 -18.98 1.12 35.86
CA GLN A 520 -18.03 1.54 36.90
C GLN A 520 -16.64 0.94 36.65
N ARG A 521 -15.60 1.55 37.25
CA ARG A 521 -14.19 1.13 37.14
C ARG A 521 -14.00 -0.33 37.56
N ASN A 522 -14.03 -1.22 36.57
CA ASN A 522 -13.95 -2.67 36.73
C ASN A 522 -12.96 -3.24 35.71
N ALA A 523 -12.40 -4.42 35.99
CA ALA A 523 -11.50 -5.18 35.10
C ALA A 523 -10.20 -4.47 34.64
N GLY A 524 -9.91 -3.26 35.15
CA GLY A 524 -8.67 -2.51 34.90
C GLY A 524 -8.51 -1.95 33.48
N LEU A 525 -9.59 -1.84 32.70
CA LEU A 525 -9.55 -1.46 31.27
C LEU A 525 -10.40 -0.24 30.91
N PHE A 526 -11.41 0.05 31.73
CA PHE A 526 -12.40 1.09 31.49
C PHE A 526 -12.32 2.16 32.57
N ASP A 527 -12.45 3.42 32.16
CA ASP A 527 -12.21 4.58 33.03
C ASP A 527 -13.35 4.86 34.05
N GLY A 528 -14.49 4.17 33.92
CA GLY A 528 -15.68 4.38 34.73
C GLY A 528 -16.67 5.40 34.15
N ILE A 529 -16.26 6.13 33.11
CA ILE A 529 -17.00 7.25 32.51
C ILE A 529 -17.54 6.82 31.14
N GLU A 530 -16.72 6.12 30.36
CA GLU A 530 -17.10 5.63 29.05
C GLU A 530 -18.07 4.46 29.12
N GLN A 531 -19.01 4.45 28.18
CA GLN A 531 -19.97 3.37 27.98
C GLN A 531 -19.90 2.97 26.52
N LEU A 532 -19.41 1.77 26.23
CA LEU A 532 -19.07 1.35 24.87
C LEU A 532 -20.12 0.39 24.31
N ASN A 533 -20.24 0.36 22.98
CA ASN A 533 -20.91 -0.76 22.31
C ASN A 533 -19.96 -1.97 22.21
N ALA A 534 -20.48 -3.12 21.76
CA ALA A 534 -19.69 -4.35 21.73
C ALA A 534 -18.47 -4.25 20.78
N THR A 535 -18.61 -3.61 19.63
CA THR A 535 -17.49 -3.42 18.67
C THR A 535 -16.35 -2.60 19.28
N GLU A 536 -16.68 -1.51 19.96
CA GLU A 536 -15.71 -0.64 20.63
C GLU A 536 -15.06 -1.35 21.83
N THR A 537 -15.83 -2.19 22.53
CA THR A 537 -15.30 -3.03 23.61
C THR A 537 -14.29 -4.03 23.06
N VAL A 538 -14.59 -4.69 21.93
CA VAL A 538 -13.66 -5.59 21.24
C VAL A 538 -12.38 -4.87 20.84
N LYS A 539 -12.48 -3.65 20.29
CA LYS A 539 -11.30 -2.82 19.98
C LYS A 539 -10.44 -2.56 21.22
N ARG A 540 -11.07 -2.20 22.35
CA ARG A 540 -10.36 -1.91 23.60
C ARG A 540 -9.62 -3.15 24.13
N GLY A 541 -10.26 -4.31 24.07
CA GLY A 541 -9.70 -5.58 24.56
C GLY A 541 -8.71 -6.26 23.61
N LEU A 542 -8.56 -5.78 22.36
CA LEU A 542 -7.74 -6.44 21.34
C LEU A 542 -6.31 -6.75 21.81
N HIS A 543 -5.64 -5.78 22.45
CA HIS A 543 -4.24 -5.93 22.88
C HIS A 543 -4.03 -7.11 23.84
N LEU A 544 -5.04 -7.44 24.64
CA LEU A 544 -4.98 -8.54 25.61
C LEU A 544 -4.94 -9.91 24.93
N ILE A 545 -5.51 -10.02 23.74
CA ILE A 545 -5.60 -11.29 23.02
C ILE A 545 -4.58 -11.42 21.89
N LEU A 546 -3.79 -10.37 21.59
CA LEU A 546 -2.80 -10.39 20.50
C LEU A 546 -1.82 -11.57 20.57
N PRO A 547 -1.23 -11.95 21.72
CA PRO A 547 -0.32 -13.10 21.77
C PRO A 547 -1.04 -14.41 21.51
N LYS A 548 -2.27 -14.58 22.00
CA LYS A 548 -3.11 -15.76 21.72
C LYS A 548 -3.47 -15.82 20.23
N LEU A 549 -3.86 -14.69 19.65
CA LEU A 549 -4.26 -14.55 18.25
C LEU A 549 -3.09 -14.79 17.29
N LEU A 550 -1.90 -14.29 17.61
CA LEU A 550 -0.68 -14.44 16.82
C LEU A 550 0.16 -15.67 17.18
N LYS A 551 -0.28 -16.45 18.19
CA LYS A 551 0.46 -17.57 18.79
C LYS A 551 1.90 -17.18 19.15
N ASN A 552 2.07 -16.00 19.72
CA ASN A 552 3.36 -15.46 20.14
C ASN A 552 3.53 -15.65 21.65
N SER A 553 4.73 -15.98 22.09
CA SER A 553 5.07 -16.21 23.50
C SER A 553 5.57 -14.96 24.21
N ASP A 554 5.92 -13.89 23.49
CA ASP A 554 6.51 -12.67 24.05
C ASP A 554 5.50 -11.51 24.07
N GLN A 555 4.74 -11.41 25.17
CA GLN A 555 3.77 -10.33 25.39
C GLN A 555 4.44 -8.95 25.43
N GLU A 556 5.63 -8.85 26.02
CA GLU A 556 6.31 -7.57 26.23
C GLU A 556 6.69 -6.91 24.91
N ARG A 557 7.12 -7.71 23.92
CA ARG A 557 7.40 -7.23 22.56
C ARG A 557 6.16 -6.79 21.79
N LEU A 558 5.04 -7.49 21.97
CA LEU A 558 3.77 -7.07 21.35
C LEU A 558 3.26 -5.76 21.97
N ASP A 559 3.39 -5.62 23.29
CA ASP A 559 3.03 -4.40 24.01
C ASP A 559 3.90 -3.21 23.58
N ALA A 560 5.21 -3.44 23.36
CA ALA A 560 6.14 -2.44 22.80
C ALA A 560 5.79 -1.96 21.39
N ALA A 561 5.01 -2.74 20.66
CA ALA A 561 4.53 -2.37 19.34
C ALA A 561 3.11 -1.76 19.37
N TYR A 562 2.48 -1.62 20.54
CA TYR A 562 1.12 -1.08 20.65
C TYR A 562 1.15 0.41 20.99
N PRO A 563 0.69 1.32 20.10
CA PRO A 563 0.93 2.76 20.28
C PRO A 563 0.18 3.36 21.48
N ASP A 564 0.88 4.25 22.17
CA ASP A 564 0.33 5.08 23.24
C ASP A 564 0.62 6.57 23.02
N LEU A 565 0.08 7.47 23.85
CA LEU A 565 0.27 8.92 23.76
C LEU A 565 1.68 9.38 24.22
N THR A 566 2.72 8.80 23.63
CA THR A 566 4.13 8.95 24.06
C THR A 566 5.03 9.58 22.99
N VAL A 567 4.54 9.69 21.75
CA VAL A 567 5.33 10.13 20.59
C VAL A 567 5.91 11.54 20.73
N GLY A 568 5.20 12.45 21.44
CA GLY A 568 5.68 13.81 21.67
C GLY A 568 7.03 13.82 22.41
N VAL A 569 7.09 13.14 23.55
CA VAL A 569 8.33 13.02 24.34
C VAL A 569 9.41 12.25 23.58
N ALA A 570 9.04 11.22 22.81
CA ALA A 570 9.99 10.48 21.97
C ALA A 570 10.70 11.39 20.95
N GLY A 571 9.95 12.25 20.27
CA GLY A 571 10.50 13.24 19.34
C GLY A 571 11.38 14.28 20.04
N TYR A 572 10.95 14.77 21.21
CA TYR A 572 11.75 15.70 22.02
C TYR A 572 13.12 15.11 22.36
N LEU A 573 13.16 13.90 22.93
CA LEU A 573 14.42 13.25 23.32
C LEU A 573 15.30 12.91 22.11
N LYS A 574 14.71 12.42 21.02
CA LYS A 574 15.45 12.12 19.78
C LYS A 574 16.13 13.34 19.17
N THR A 575 15.47 14.50 19.24
CA THR A 575 15.98 15.74 18.64
C THR A 575 16.88 16.56 19.56
N GLY A 576 17.42 15.94 20.62
CA GLY A 576 18.37 16.57 21.55
C GLY A 576 17.74 17.17 22.80
N GLY A 577 16.53 16.72 23.17
CA GLY A 577 15.91 17.04 24.45
C GLY A 577 16.72 16.52 25.64
N ASP A 578 16.55 17.16 26.80
CA ASP A 578 17.32 16.84 28.00
C ASP A 578 16.75 15.59 28.69
N LEU A 579 17.43 14.46 28.48
CA LEU A 579 17.08 13.16 29.07
C LEU A 579 17.22 13.16 30.59
N ASP A 580 18.23 13.85 31.14
CA ASP A 580 18.46 13.93 32.58
C ASP A 580 17.36 14.72 33.27
N HIS A 581 16.95 15.85 32.68
CA HIS A 581 15.82 16.63 33.18
C HIS A 581 14.51 15.86 33.09
N PHE A 582 14.26 15.14 31.99
CA PHE A 582 13.12 14.24 31.87
C PHE A 582 13.11 13.20 33.00
N HIS A 583 14.24 12.55 33.26
CA HIS A 583 14.39 11.61 34.37
C HIS A 583 14.20 12.26 35.74
N HIS A 584 14.67 13.49 35.92
CA HIS A 584 14.48 14.25 37.15
C HIS A 584 12.99 14.51 37.41
N ALA A 585 12.29 15.06 36.41
CA ALA A 585 10.87 15.36 36.49
C ALA A 585 10.04 14.10 36.79
N CYS A 586 10.25 13.01 36.03
CA CYS A 586 9.54 11.75 36.25
C CYS A 586 9.82 11.15 37.64
N ARG A 587 11.06 11.21 38.12
CA ARG A 587 11.43 10.73 39.45
C ARG A 587 10.77 11.54 40.56
N THR A 588 10.75 12.87 40.42
CA THR A 588 10.10 13.78 41.36
C THR A 588 8.60 13.48 41.47
N ILE A 589 7.93 13.31 40.33
CA ILE A 589 6.50 12.96 40.27
C ILE A 589 6.23 11.56 40.84
N SER A 590 7.05 10.57 40.45
CA SER A 590 6.95 9.20 40.97
C SER A 590 7.13 9.14 42.49
N ARG A 591 8.05 9.93 43.05
CA ARG A 591 8.23 10.06 44.50
C ARG A 591 7.00 10.68 45.16
N GLY A 592 6.47 11.77 44.60
CA GLY A 592 5.25 12.41 45.12
C GLY A 592 4.06 11.45 45.19
N LEU A 593 3.81 10.68 44.12
CA LEU A 593 2.77 9.64 44.12
C LEU A 593 2.95 8.63 45.27
N ARG A 594 4.19 8.20 45.53
CA ARG A 594 4.48 7.23 46.61
C ARG A 594 4.33 7.86 48.00
N GLU A 595 4.73 9.11 48.17
CA GLU A 595 4.58 9.88 49.41
C GLU A 595 3.09 10.08 49.76
N ASP A 596 2.25 10.27 48.74
CA ASP A 596 0.79 10.34 48.88
C ASP A 596 0.12 8.96 49.06
N GLY A 597 0.91 7.90 49.24
CA GLY A 597 0.42 6.53 49.45
C GLY A 597 -0.18 5.87 48.20
N LYS A 598 0.05 6.44 47.00
CA LYS A 598 -0.45 5.86 45.74
C LYS A 598 0.52 4.82 45.20
N LYS A 599 -0.02 3.72 44.66
CA LYS A 599 0.77 2.71 43.93
C LYS A 599 1.03 3.20 42.51
N ILE A 600 2.22 2.92 41.98
CA ILE A 600 2.54 3.19 40.58
C ILE A 600 1.77 2.19 39.71
N PRO A 601 0.86 2.65 38.82
CA PRO A 601 0.10 1.75 37.95
C PRO A 601 1.01 1.00 36.96
N PRO A 602 0.65 -0.24 36.58
CA PRO A 602 1.41 -1.01 35.58
C PRO A 602 1.60 -0.30 34.24
N ALA A 603 0.63 0.54 33.83
CA ALA A 603 0.73 1.35 32.61
C ALA A 603 1.92 2.33 32.60
N LEU A 604 2.48 2.68 33.76
CA LEU A 604 3.66 3.55 33.89
C LEU A 604 4.99 2.78 33.86
N THR A 605 4.94 1.45 33.74
CA THR A 605 6.09 0.56 33.66
C THR A 605 6.13 -0.24 32.36
N GLN A 606 5.15 -0.03 31.47
CA GLN A 606 5.09 -0.67 30.16
C GLN A 606 6.05 0.01 29.16
N PRO A 607 6.41 -0.69 28.06
CA PRO A 607 7.01 -0.08 26.88
C PRO A 607 6.23 1.14 26.36
N TRP A 608 6.90 2.03 25.64
CA TRP A 608 6.31 3.30 25.21
C TRP A 608 5.35 3.15 24.03
N GLY A 609 5.47 2.06 23.26
CA GLY A 609 4.73 1.89 22.02
C GLY A 609 5.33 2.66 20.85
N ILE A 610 6.59 3.12 20.97
CA ILE A 610 7.31 3.92 19.97
C ILE A 610 8.62 3.18 19.63
N PRO A 611 8.67 2.50 18.47
CA PRO A 611 9.79 1.67 18.02
C PRO A 611 11.18 2.26 18.25
N TYR A 612 11.38 3.53 17.88
CA TYR A 612 12.67 4.20 18.04
C TYR A 612 13.18 4.20 19.50
N ILE A 613 12.29 4.36 20.48
CA ILE A 613 12.62 4.39 21.91
C ILE A 613 12.73 2.97 22.46
N ASP A 614 11.75 2.13 22.14
CA ASP A 614 11.67 0.78 22.72
C ASP A 614 12.85 -0.11 22.25
N ASP A 615 13.33 0.08 21.02
CA ASP A 615 14.51 -0.61 20.50
C ASP A 615 15.82 0.14 20.76
N HIS A 616 15.76 1.31 21.43
CA HIS A 616 16.95 2.11 21.61
C HIS A 616 18.02 1.35 22.38
N ILE A 617 19.27 1.50 21.93
CA ILE A 617 20.38 0.69 22.44
C ILE A 617 20.71 1.05 23.90
N GLU A 618 20.48 2.30 24.29
CA GLU A 618 20.69 2.82 25.63
C GLU A 618 19.46 2.55 26.52
N PRO A 619 19.60 1.75 27.59
CA PRO A 619 18.48 1.43 28.48
C PRO A 619 17.88 2.65 29.19
N GLU A 620 18.65 3.73 29.30
CA GLU A 620 18.25 4.96 30.00
C GLU A 620 17.00 5.59 29.40
N TYR A 621 16.86 5.56 28.07
CA TYR A 621 15.68 6.09 27.36
C TYR A 621 14.36 5.40 27.78
N LYS A 622 14.43 4.17 28.29
CA LYS A 622 13.27 3.36 28.69
C LYS A 622 12.97 3.43 30.19
N ARG A 623 13.77 4.16 30.97
CA ARG A 623 13.71 4.12 32.44
C ARG A 623 12.39 4.62 33.03
N TYR A 624 11.78 5.65 32.43
CA TYR A 624 10.52 6.23 32.88
C TYR A 624 9.55 6.37 31.71
N HIS A 625 8.26 6.21 31.98
CA HIS A 625 7.23 6.35 30.96
C HIS A 625 6.74 7.82 30.82
N PRO A 626 6.49 8.35 29.60
CA PRO A 626 6.10 9.74 29.37
C PRO A 626 4.80 10.16 30.05
N ARG A 627 3.95 9.19 30.41
CA ARG A 627 2.70 9.43 31.14
C ARG A 627 2.92 10.18 32.46
N PHE A 628 4.11 10.10 33.07
CA PHE A 628 4.44 10.93 34.23
C PHE A 628 4.32 12.43 33.98
N LEU A 629 4.45 12.88 32.73
CA LEU A 629 4.35 14.30 32.38
C LEU A 629 2.92 14.76 32.09
N ASN A 630 1.89 13.94 32.32
CA ASN A 630 0.51 14.35 32.09
C ASN A 630 -0.39 14.04 33.29
N ALA A 631 -0.83 15.07 33.99
CA ALA A 631 -1.70 14.92 35.16
C ALA A 631 -3.01 14.19 34.84
N GLY A 632 -3.61 14.46 33.68
CA GLY A 632 -4.85 13.81 33.24
C GLY A 632 -4.67 12.31 33.04
N TRP A 633 -3.63 11.90 32.32
CA TRP A 633 -3.33 10.49 32.12
C TRP A 633 -2.98 9.80 33.43
N LEU A 634 -2.23 10.45 34.33
CA LEU A 634 -1.90 9.87 35.63
C LEU A 634 -3.14 9.58 36.46
N VAL A 635 -4.05 10.55 36.62
CA VAL A 635 -5.25 10.34 37.45
C VAL A 635 -6.22 9.32 36.87
N GLU A 636 -6.22 9.12 35.54
CA GLU A 636 -6.99 8.06 34.89
C GLU A 636 -6.48 6.65 35.25
N GLU A 637 -5.17 6.50 35.50
CA GLU A 637 -4.55 5.21 35.86
C GLU A 637 -4.55 4.94 37.37
N LEU A 638 -4.89 5.94 38.20
CA LEU A 638 -4.91 5.82 39.66
C LEU A 638 -6.26 5.30 40.17
N GLU A 639 -6.20 4.38 41.13
CA GLU A 639 -7.36 3.86 41.88
C GLU A 639 -7.83 4.89 42.92
N ILE A 640 -8.49 5.97 42.46
CA ILE A 640 -9.05 7.06 43.27
C ILE A 640 -10.50 7.35 42.91
N THR A 641 -11.24 7.98 43.83
CA THR A 641 -12.65 8.37 43.60
C THR A 641 -12.76 9.58 42.67
N ASP A 642 -13.91 9.76 42.01
CA ASP A 642 -14.15 10.90 41.12
C ASP A 642 -14.01 12.26 41.84
N GLU A 643 -14.44 12.33 43.11
CA GLU A 643 -14.31 13.53 43.95
C GLU A 643 -12.84 13.86 44.27
N GLU A 644 -12.00 12.85 44.49
CA GLU A 644 -10.55 13.03 44.73
C GLU A 644 -9.79 13.37 43.44
N MET A 645 -10.25 12.85 42.30
CA MET A 645 -9.56 12.94 41.01
C MET A 645 -9.31 14.38 40.57
N ALA A 646 -10.30 15.27 40.69
CA ALA A 646 -10.17 16.66 40.26
C ALA A 646 -9.11 17.42 41.09
N ASN A 647 -9.12 17.23 42.41
CA ASN A 647 -8.17 17.85 43.32
C ASN A 647 -6.75 17.33 43.08
N TYR A 648 -6.60 16.01 42.94
CA TYR A 648 -5.29 15.39 42.73
C TYR A 648 -4.71 15.75 41.35
N ARG A 649 -5.56 15.83 40.32
CA ARG A 649 -5.16 16.31 38.99
C ARG A 649 -4.59 17.72 39.07
N HIS A 650 -5.20 18.62 39.83
CA HIS A 650 -4.70 19.98 40.00
C HIS A 650 -3.32 20.00 40.68
N GLN A 651 -3.13 19.21 41.74
CA GLN A 651 -1.85 19.08 42.43
C GLN A 651 -0.74 18.54 41.51
N LEU A 652 -1.03 17.48 40.75
CA LEU A 652 -0.09 16.91 39.78
C LEU A 652 0.24 17.90 38.67
N SER A 653 -0.74 18.66 38.17
CA SER A 653 -0.50 19.72 37.19
C SER A 653 0.48 20.76 37.72
N GLN A 654 0.29 21.24 38.96
CA GLN A 654 1.22 22.20 39.57
C GLN A 654 2.65 21.62 39.69
N LEU A 655 2.77 20.34 40.05
CA LEU A 655 4.08 19.68 40.17
C LEU A 655 4.76 19.51 38.80
N ILE A 656 4.00 19.18 37.75
CA ILE A 656 4.49 19.10 36.38
C ILE A 656 4.92 20.49 35.90
N ASP A 657 4.10 21.52 36.14
CA ASP A 657 4.39 22.90 35.74
C ASP A 657 5.65 23.46 36.44
N GLN A 658 5.96 23.02 37.66
CA GLN A 658 7.22 23.39 38.31
C GLN A 658 8.46 22.88 37.55
N ASN A 659 8.37 21.71 36.93
CA ASN A 659 9.45 21.11 36.14
C ASN A 659 9.46 21.60 34.68
N TYR A 660 8.28 21.92 34.14
CA TYR A 660 8.04 22.39 32.77
C TYR A 660 7.09 23.61 32.76
N PRO A 661 7.57 24.82 33.14
CA PRO A 661 6.71 25.97 33.46
C PRO A 661 6.05 26.67 32.27
N HIS A 662 6.54 26.46 31.05
CA HIS A 662 6.06 27.17 29.86
C HIS A 662 5.43 26.24 28.83
N ASN A 663 6.04 25.10 28.61
CA ASN A 663 5.58 24.08 27.68
C ASN A 663 6.15 22.72 28.07
N ASN A 664 5.31 21.71 27.94
CA ASN A 664 5.65 20.34 28.28
C ASN A 664 5.76 19.51 26.99
N PRO A 665 6.78 18.66 26.85
CA PRO A 665 6.95 17.84 25.65
C PRO A 665 5.80 16.85 25.38
N ALA A 666 4.95 16.57 26.38
CA ALA A 666 3.75 15.73 26.25
C ALA A 666 2.48 16.50 25.82
N ASP A 667 2.55 17.82 25.64
CA ASP A 667 1.36 18.65 25.37
C ASP A 667 0.74 18.42 23.98
N TRP A 668 1.56 18.05 23.00
CA TRP A 668 1.18 18.01 21.59
C TRP A 668 1.51 16.67 20.96
N TYR A 669 0.57 16.19 20.14
CA TYR A 669 0.77 15.02 19.30
C TYR A 669 0.40 15.32 17.85
N VAL A 670 0.96 14.56 16.91
CA VAL A 670 0.72 14.76 15.48
C VAL A 670 0.20 13.47 14.85
N ILE A 671 -0.91 13.57 14.12
CA ILE A 671 -1.45 12.49 13.30
C ILE A 671 -1.44 12.93 11.85
N ALA A 672 -1.06 12.00 10.97
CA ALA A 672 -0.87 12.26 9.55
C ALA A 672 -1.60 11.20 8.72
N ARG A 673 -2.28 11.65 7.65
CA ARG A 673 -2.93 10.78 6.68
C ARG A 673 -2.54 11.23 5.27
N GLY A 674 -1.93 10.33 4.52
CA GLY A 674 -1.61 10.47 3.11
C GLY A 674 -2.42 9.50 2.26
N ASP A 675 -2.75 9.90 1.05
CA ASP A 675 -3.48 9.09 0.08
C ASP A 675 -3.01 9.46 -1.34
N GLY A 676 -2.69 8.44 -2.13
CA GLY A 676 -2.06 8.58 -3.45
C GLY A 676 -2.95 9.31 -4.45
N ASP A 677 -2.38 10.28 -5.17
CA ASP A 677 -3.16 11.15 -6.02
C ASP A 677 -3.55 10.48 -7.34
N GLY A 678 -4.85 10.20 -7.47
CA GLY A 678 -5.39 9.71 -8.74
C GLY A 678 -5.03 8.25 -9.03
N MET A 679 -4.84 7.42 -8.01
CA MET A 679 -4.54 5.99 -8.19
C MET A 679 -5.54 5.26 -9.08
N GLY A 680 -6.82 5.64 -9.03
CA GLY A 680 -7.82 5.11 -9.97
C GLY A 680 -7.47 5.34 -11.44
N GLU A 681 -6.85 6.47 -11.79
CA GLU A 681 -6.42 6.78 -13.16
C GLU A 681 -5.11 6.08 -13.53
N TRP A 682 -4.20 5.91 -12.56
CA TRP A 682 -3.01 5.06 -12.72
C TRP A 682 -3.37 3.60 -13.02
N LEU A 683 -4.29 3.00 -12.26
CA LEU A 683 -4.74 1.61 -12.46
C LEU A 683 -5.43 1.40 -13.82
N LYS A 684 -6.07 2.43 -14.37
CA LYS A 684 -6.62 2.40 -15.75
C LYS A 684 -5.55 2.55 -16.83
N GLY A 685 -4.33 2.93 -16.47
CA GLY A 685 -3.25 3.27 -17.40
C GLY A 685 -3.37 4.66 -18.03
N GLN A 686 -4.23 5.55 -17.49
CA GLN A 686 -4.37 6.90 -18.03
C GLN A 686 -3.17 7.81 -17.75
N GLU A 687 -2.33 7.47 -16.79
CA GLU A 687 -1.13 8.25 -16.51
C GLU A 687 0.13 7.69 -17.19
N MET A 688 0.02 6.56 -17.90
CA MET A 688 1.16 5.94 -18.60
C MET A 688 1.71 6.86 -19.70
N LYS A 689 3.02 6.81 -19.90
CA LYS A 689 3.72 7.50 -21.00
C LYS A 689 3.56 6.74 -22.34
N PRO A 690 3.99 7.31 -23.48
CA PRO A 690 4.16 6.56 -24.72
C PRO A 690 5.06 5.32 -24.57
N TYR A 691 4.82 4.27 -25.36
CA TYR A 691 5.64 3.04 -25.35
C TYR A 691 7.13 3.31 -25.49
N ARG A 692 7.53 4.37 -26.20
CA ARG A 692 8.92 4.81 -26.33
C ARG A 692 9.65 4.95 -24.99
N GLU A 693 8.95 5.35 -23.95
CA GLU A 693 9.53 5.59 -22.62
C GLU A 693 9.74 4.29 -21.83
N TYR A 694 9.13 3.18 -22.25
CA TYR A 694 9.20 1.89 -21.58
C TYR A 694 10.02 0.85 -22.37
N ILE A 695 10.69 1.26 -23.44
CA ILE A 695 11.61 0.40 -24.21
C ILE A 695 13.08 0.76 -23.95
N PRO A 696 14.02 -0.19 -23.99
CA PRO A 696 15.45 0.06 -23.84
C PRO A 696 16.04 0.97 -24.93
N LYS A 697 17.17 1.63 -24.63
CA LYS A 697 17.88 2.52 -25.58
C LYS A 697 18.19 1.86 -26.93
N SER A 698 18.51 0.56 -26.94
CA SER A 698 18.77 -0.18 -28.18
C SER A 698 17.58 -0.19 -29.15
N LEU A 699 16.35 -0.15 -28.62
CA LEU A 699 15.14 -0.06 -29.45
C LEU A 699 14.79 1.38 -29.85
N HIS A 700 15.29 2.40 -29.15
CA HIS A 700 15.19 3.80 -29.62
C HIS A 700 15.97 3.98 -30.91
N GLN A 701 17.20 3.47 -30.97
CA GLN A 701 18.03 3.52 -32.18
C GLN A 701 17.33 2.82 -33.36
N TYR A 702 16.67 1.69 -33.10
CA TYR A 702 15.86 1.01 -34.12
C TYR A 702 14.63 1.84 -34.52
N ALA A 703 13.99 2.60 -33.63
CA ALA A 703 12.88 3.48 -34.04
C ALA A 703 13.34 4.70 -34.86
N ASP A 704 14.54 5.24 -34.57
CA ASP A 704 14.96 6.56 -35.06
C ASP A 704 15.83 6.52 -36.35
N HIS A 705 16.54 5.42 -36.63
CA HIS A 705 17.51 5.34 -37.74
C HIS A 705 17.15 4.27 -38.79
N PRO A 706 16.55 4.62 -39.94
CA PRO A 706 16.28 3.65 -40.98
C PRO A 706 17.59 3.06 -41.56
N PRO A 707 17.74 1.73 -41.68
CA PRO A 707 18.92 1.11 -42.24
C PRO A 707 19.06 1.54 -43.69
N THR A 708 20.28 1.90 -44.08
CA THR A 708 20.60 2.38 -45.42
C THR A 708 20.52 1.27 -46.48
N GLU A 709 20.65 -0.02 -46.09
CA GLU A 709 20.91 -1.13 -47.03
C GLU A 709 19.99 -2.38 -46.92
N THR A 710 18.95 -2.40 -46.09
CA THR A 710 18.07 -3.61 -45.96
C THR A 710 16.76 -3.55 -46.77
N ASP A 711 16.15 -4.75 -46.92
CA ASP A 711 14.86 -5.11 -47.54
C ASP A 711 13.74 -4.06 -47.32
N THR A 712 12.89 -3.84 -48.34
CA THR A 712 11.83 -2.82 -48.31
C THR A 712 10.84 -3.04 -47.16
N LEU A 713 10.52 -4.30 -46.81
CA LEU A 713 9.59 -4.61 -45.73
C LEU A 713 10.17 -4.31 -44.33
N GLU A 714 11.46 -4.54 -44.10
CA GLU A 714 12.08 -4.26 -42.80
C GLU A 714 12.11 -2.74 -42.51
N LYS A 715 12.32 -1.93 -43.55
CA LYS A 715 12.19 -0.46 -43.49
C LYS A 715 10.74 -0.03 -43.18
N GLU A 716 9.76 -0.69 -43.80
CA GLU A 716 8.34 -0.40 -43.51
C GLU A 716 7.93 -0.78 -42.08
N VAL A 717 8.39 -1.92 -41.57
CA VAL A 717 8.16 -2.35 -40.18
C VAL A 717 8.77 -1.36 -39.20
N GLN A 718 9.99 -0.93 -39.46
CA GLN A 718 10.69 0.00 -38.59
C GLN A 718 10.03 1.38 -38.56
N LYS A 719 9.59 1.90 -39.72
CA LYS A 719 8.80 3.13 -39.77
C LYS A 719 7.50 2.98 -38.97
N ALA A 720 6.77 1.89 -39.19
CA ALA A 720 5.55 1.61 -38.43
C ALA A 720 5.82 1.41 -36.93
N PHE A 721 6.97 0.86 -36.55
CA PHE A 721 7.41 0.75 -35.15
C PHE A 721 7.66 2.13 -34.55
N GLY A 722 8.35 3.01 -35.28
CA GLY A 722 8.56 4.41 -34.92
C GLY A 722 7.24 5.13 -34.64
N ASP A 723 6.22 4.91 -35.48
CA ASP A 723 4.87 5.45 -35.26
C ASP A 723 4.16 4.79 -34.05
N PHE A 724 4.27 3.47 -33.90
CA PHE A 724 3.66 2.73 -32.78
C PHE A 724 4.20 3.17 -31.42
N VAL A 725 5.52 3.40 -31.28
CA VAL A 725 6.10 3.76 -29.97
C VAL A 725 5.67 5.14 -29.49
N THR A 726 5.11 5.98 -30.37
CA THR A 726 4.47 7.27 -29.98
C THR A 726 3.11 7.09 -29.32
N LEU A 727 2.49 5.92 -29.45
CA LEU A 727 1.22 5.61 -28.80
C LEU A 727 1.42 5.42 -27.30
N LYS A 728 0.41 5.81 -26.53
CA LYS A 728 0.37 5.63 -25.09
C LYS A 728 0.43 4.14 -24.71
N LYS A 729 1.31 3.78 -23.78
CA LYS A 729 1.38 2.41 -23.25
C LYS A 729 0.08 2.06 -22.54
N ARG A 730 -0.44 0.87 -22.81
CA ARG A 730 -1.62 0.34 -22.10
C ARG A 730 -1.19 -0.34 -20.80
N MET A 731 -2.03 -0.23 -19.77
CA MET A 731 -1.88 -1.04 -18.56
C MET A 731 -2.33 -2.47 -18.88
N GLY A 732 -1.37 -3.41 -18.90
CA GLY A 732 -1.63 -4.83 -19.11
C GLY A 732 -1.86 -5.61 -17.83
N PRO A 733 -2.28 -6.88 -17.94
CA PRO A 733 -2.43 -7.76 -16.79
C PRO A 733 -1.13 -7.88 -15.98
N SER A 734 -0.01 -8.18 -16.65
CA SER A 734 1.29 -8.37 -15.99
C SER A 734 1.80 -7.07 -15.35
N THR A 735 1.69 -5.93 -16.04
CA THR A 735 2.01 -4.59 -15.51
C THR A 735 1.19 -4.28 -14.25
N HIS A 736 -0.11 -4.59 -14.25
CA HIS A 736 -1.00 -4.34 -13.13
C HIS A 736 -0.70 -5.23 -11.91
N SER A 737 -0.39 -6.51 -12.14
CA SER A 737 0.08 -7.41 -11.08
C SER A 737 1.42 -6.96 -10.51
N ALA A 738 2.35 -6.51 -11.37
CA ALA A 738 3.61 -5.94 -10.94
C ALA A 738 3.40 -4.71 -10.05
N LEU A 739 2.46 -3.80 -10.39
CA LEU A 739 2.14 -2.64 -9.57
C LEU A 739 1.70 -3.04 -8.14
N SER A 740 0.80 -4.02 -8.02
CA SER A 740 0.32 -4.47 -6.69
C SER A 740 1.44 -5.04 -5.82
N ARG A 741 2.41 -5.74 -6.41
CA ARG A 741 3.59 -6.24 -5.70
C ARG A 741 4.56 -5.11 -5.35
N ALA A 742 4.75 -4.17 -6.28
CA ALA A 742 5.67 -3.06 -6.17
C ALA A 742 5.27 -2.07 -5.05
N LEU A 743 3.96 -1.87 -4.88
CA LEU A 743 3.38 -1.11 -3.77
C LEU A 743 3.76 -1.65 -2.38
N LEU A 744 4.16 -2.93 -2.26
CA LEU A 744 4.61 -3.52 -1.00
C LEU A 744 5.99 -3.03 -0.59
N ASP A 745 6.87 -2.66 -1.53
CA ASP A 745 8.18 -2.10 -1.17
C ASP A 745 8.01 -0.76 -0.45
N PHE A 746 7.13 0.09 -0.96
CA PHE A 746 6.79 1.34 -0.29
C PHE A 746 6.11 1.10 1.05
N SER A 747 5.01 0.34 1.07
CA SER A 747 4.15 0.22 2.26
C SER A 747 4.69 -0.69 3.37
N ASN A 748 5.40 -1.78 3.05
CA ASN A 748 5.89 -2.74 4.05
C ASN A 748 7.35 -2.55 4.44
N GLN A 749 8.13 -1.77 3.67
CA GLN A 749 9.57 -1.58 3.94
C GLN A 749 9.94 -0.10 4.12
N LEU A 750 9.71 0.74 3.11
CA LEU A 750 10.15 2.13 3.13
C LEU A 750 9.39 2.99 4.15
N VAL A 751 8.05 2.94 4.17
CA VAL A 751 7.23 3.74 5.10
C VAL A 751 7.44 3.32 6.56
N PRO A 752 7.49 2.03 6.92
CA PRO A 752 7.86 1.60 8.27
C PRO A 752 9.26 2.08 8.69
N TYR A 753 10.26 1.92 7.81
CA TYR A 753 11.61 2.41 8.09
C TYR A 753 11.62 3.92 8.38
N LEU A 754 11.03 4.71 7.49
CA LEU A 754 10.96 6.16 7.64
C LEU A 754 10.24 6.53 8.94
N THR A 755 9.07 5.96 9.19
CA THR A 755 8.22 6.37 10.31
C THR A 755 8.74 5.91 11.68
N GLU A 756 9.35 4.73 11.76
CA GLU A 756 9.60 4.04 13.02
C GLU A 756 11.08 3.92 13.39
N GLN A 757 11.98 3.96 12.41
CA GLN A 757 13.42 3.84 12.61
C GLN A 757 14.12 5.18 12.36
N ARG A 758 13.92 5.79 11.19
CA ARG A 758 14.50 7.11 10.85
C ARG A 758 13.90 8.23 11.68
N TYR A 759 12.60 8.20 11.96
CA TYR A 759 11.89 9.17 12.81
C TYR A 759 11.30 8.49 14.06
N ALA A 760 11.05 9.25 15.13
CA ALA A 760 10.41 8.72 16.34
C ALA A 760 8.88 8.78 16.23
N GLY A 761 8.32 7.93 15.37
CA GLY A 761 6.88 7.79 15.15
C GLY A 761 6.40 6.34 15.23
N ARG A 762 5.12 6.13 14.95
CA ARG A 762 4.49 4.82 14.79
C ARG A 762 3.62 4.81 13.53
N LEU A 763 3.79 3.79 12.71
CA LEU A 763 2.92 3.54 11.56
C LEU A 763 1.64 2.85 12.04
N ILE A 764 0.49 3.44 11.71
CA ILE A 764 -0.83 2.88 12.07
C ILE A 764 -1.35 2.03 10.93
N TYR A 765 -1.20 2.53 9.70
CA TYR A 765 -1.55 1.82 8.48
C TYR A 765 -0.64 2.28 7.33
N GLY A 766 -0.12 1.32 6.57
CA GLY A 766 0.56 1.53 5.30
C GLY A 766 0.06 0.49 4.31
N GLY A 767 -0.91 0.85 3.48
CA GLY A 767 -1.59 -0.09 2.59
C GLY A 767 -1.51 0.36 1.15
N GLY A 768 -0.45 -0.06 0.46
CA GLY A 768 -0.18 0.39 -0.90
C GLY A 768 0.22 1.87 -0.92
N ASP A 769 -0.65 2.74 -1.43
CA ASP A 769 -0.40 4.18 -1.57
C ASP A 769 -0.94 5.02 -0.40
N ASP A 770 -1.79 4.43 0.45
CA ASP A 770 -2.34 5.08 1.64
C ASP A 770 -1.39 4.97 2.83
N VAL A 771 -1.20 6.09 3.54
CA VAL A 771 -0.36 6.18 4.75
C VAL A 771 -1.15 6.79 5.88
N LEU A 772 -1.09 6.18 7.06
CA LEU A 772 -1.64 6.73 8.30
C LEU A 772 -0.61 6.54 9.40
N ALA A 773 -0.11 7.64 9.94
CA ALA A 773 1.00 7.63 10.88
C ALA A 773 0.72 8.51 12.10
N TYR A 774 1.32 8.10 13.22
CA TYR A 774 1.43 8.86 14.45
C TYR A 774 2.86 9.38 14.57
N THR A 775 3.02 10.70 14.62
CA THR A 775 4.32 11.36 14.61
C THR A 775 4.36 12.47 15.66
N ASN A 776 5.49 13.18 15.76
CA ASN A 776 5.77 14.11 16.84
C ASN A 776 5.96 15.55 16.36
N LEU A 777 5.85 16.51 17.28
CA LEU A 777 5.95 17.94 16.98
C LEU A 777 7.33 18.34 16.41
N TRP A 778 8.40 17.63 16.75
CA TRP A 778 9.78 17.98 16.40
C TRP A 778 10.19 17.54 15.00
N GLU A 779 9.61 16.45 14.49
CA GLU A 779 10.09 15.79 13.28
C GLU A 779 9.03 15.65 12.17
N TRP A 780 7.74 15.92 12.44
CA TRP A 780 6.66 15.65 11.47
C TRP A 780 6.88 16.30 10.10
N ASP A 781 7.49 17.48 10.06
CA ASP A 781 7.75 18.24 8.84
C ASP A 781 8.84 17.59 7.99
N LYS A 782 9.93 17.13 8.62
CA LYS A 782 11.00 16.37 7.95
C LYS A 782 10.52 15.00 7.50
N TRP A 783 9.82 14.28 8.38
CA TRP A 783 9.18 13.01 8.06
C TRP A 783 8.25 13.13 6.85
N LEU A 784 7.40 14.15 6.82
CA LEU A 784 6.44 14.34 5.73
C LEU A 784 7.15 14.62 4.39
N TRP A 785 8.21 15.43 4.40
CA TRP A 785 9.01 15.68 3.21
C TRP A 785 9.69 14.40 2.70
N ASP A 786 10.35 13.65 3.59
CA ASP A 786 11.01 12.40 3.24
C ASP A 786 10.04 11.37 2.65
N ILE A 787 8.84 11.23 3.23
CA ILE A 787 7.79 10.34 2.70
C ILE A 787 7.38 10.76 1.29
N GLN A 788 7.26 12.07 1.02
CA GLN A 788 6.89 12.56 -0.31
C GLN A 788 8.02 12.38 -1.34
N GLN A 789 9.28 12.61 -0.95
CA GLN A 789 10.44 12.33 -1.81
C GLN A 789 10.56 10.82 -2.10
N CYS A 790 10.35 9.99 -1.07
CA CYS A 790 10.30 8.54 -1.18
C CYS A 790 9.21 8.09 -2.13
N PHE A 791 7.97 8.59 -1.98
CA PHE A 791 6.86 8.22 -2.85
C PHE A 791 7.16 8.54 -4.32
N LYS A 792 7.81 9.68 -4.59
CA LYS A 792 8.20 10.10 -5.95
C LYS A 792 9.47 9.42 -6.47
N GLY A 793 10.23 8.68 -5.66
CA GLY A 793 11.54 8.18 -6.07
C GLY A 793 12.58 9.29 -6.31
N GLU A 794 12.39 10.45 -5.67
CA GLU A 794 13.31 11.57 -5.73
C GLU A 794 14.51 11.34 -4.79
N LYS A 795 15.45 12.29 -4.77
CA LYS A 795 16.64 12.18 -3.93
C LYS A 795 16.27 12.08 -2.44
N ASP A 796 16.83 11.10 -1.75
CA ASP A 796 16.72 10.99 -0.29
C ASP A 796 17.42 12.20 0.39
N PRO A 797 16.71 13.00 1.20
CA PRO A 797 17.28 14.15 1.88
C PRO A 797 18.43 13.82 2.83
N HIS A 798 18.47 12.60 3.40
CA HIS A 798 19.51 12.15 4.33
C HIS A 798 20.66 11.39 3.66
N GLY A 799 20.52 11.03 2.37
CA GLY A 799 21.55 10.32 1.62
C GLY A 799 21.79 8.88 2.07
N GLU A 800 20.82 8.23 2.72
CA GLU A 800 20.87 6.80 3.07
C GLU A 800 20.52 5.91 1.87
N PHE A 801 19.74 6.46 0.92
CA PHE A 801 19.30 5.78 -0.29
C PHE A 801 19.80 6.47 -1.57
N LYS A 802 20.21 5.66 -2.54
CA LYS A 802 20.32 6.05 -3.96
C LYS A 802 18.95 6.04 -4.60
N ASN A 803 18.68 7.02 -5.45
CA ASN A 803 17.37 7.18 -6.11
C ASN A 803 17.37 6.83 -7.62
N ALA A 804 18.25 5.91 -8.05
CA ALA A 804 18.44 5.62 -9.47
C ALA A 804 17.17 5.00 -10.10
N GLY A 805 16.74 5.54 -11.25
CA GLY A 805 15.59 5.03 -12.00
C GLY A 805 14.25 5.17 -11.27
N ASP A 806 14.12 6.14 -10.36
CA ASP A 806 12.99 6.32 -9.45
C ASP A 806 12.81 5.19 -8.40
N TYR A 807 13.85 4.39 -8.14
CA TYR A 807 13.86 3.40 -7.04
C TYR A 807 14.66 3.94 -5.86
N TRP A 808 14.34 3.52 -4.64
CA TRP A 808 15.20 3.78 -3.49
C TRP A 808 16.02 2.53 -3.16
N GLN A 809 17.34 2.65 -3.19
CA GLN A 809 18.26 1.55 -2.87
C GLN A 809 19.17 1.94 -1.72
N TRP A 810 19.21 1.12 -0.68
CA TRP A 810 20.08 1.33 0.47
C TRP A 810 21.55 1.42 0.07
N GLU A 811 22.27 2.46 0.51
CA GLU A 811 23.68 2.68 0.18
C GLU A 811 24.65 2.10 1.22
N GLY A 812 24.20 1.89 2.47
CA GLY A 812 25.05 1.36 3.54
C GLY A 812 25.48 -0.11 3.34
N GLU A 813 26.51 -0.54 4.07
CA GLU A 813 27.05 -1.91 3.96
C GLU A 813 25.99 -2.98 4.24
N LYS A 814 25.20 -2.76 5.30
CA LYS A 814 24.07 -3.59 5.73
C LYS A 814 22.80 -2.75 5.79
N PRO A 815 21.69 -3.24 5.21
CA PRO A 815 20.40 -2.57 5.34
C PRO A 815 19.93 -2.57 6.80
N ALA A 816 19.11 -1.58 7.16
CA ALA A 816 18.39 -1.58 8.43
C ALA A 816 17.43 -2.78 8.51
N GLU A 817 16.93 -3.05 9.72
CA GLU A 817 16.01 -4.17 9.92
C GLU A 817 14.77 -4.04 9.02
N ASN A 818 14.42 -5.12 8.32
CA ASN A 818 13.28 -5.22 7.41
C ASN A 818 13.40 -4.42 6.10
N LEU A 819 14.60 -3.96 5.73
CA LEU A 819 14.90 -3.40 4.41
C LEU A 819 15.67 -4.40 3.54
N ALA A 820 15.23 -4.59 2.29
CA ALA A 820 16.01 -5.29 1.28
C ALA A 820 17.17 -4.42 0.75
N LYS A 821 18.25 -5.06 0.28
CA LYS A 821 19.43 -4.36 -0.28
C LYS A 821 19.27 -4.02 -1.76
N ARG A 822 18.40 -4.75 -2.47
CA ARG A 822 18.03 -4.41 -3.86
C ARG A 822 17.35 -3.02 -3.96
N PRO A 823 17.25 -2.44 -5.16
CA PRO A 823 16.37 -1.31 -5.40
C PRO A 823 14.92 -1.64 -4.98
N LEU A 824 14.36 -0.80 -4.12
CA LEU A 824 12.97 -0.84 -3.66
C LEU A 824 12.12 0.08 -4.51
N PHE A 825 10.96 -0.43 -4.93
CA PHE A 825 10.07 0.30 -5.80
C PHE A 825 9.42 1.49 -5.08
N THR A 826 9.33 2.63 -5.78
CA THR A 826 8.55 3.80 -5.38
C THR A 826 7.47 4.09 -6.42
N MET A 827 6.59 5.05 -6.21
CA MET A 827 5.57 5.37 -7.23
C MET A 827 6.14 6.15 -8.42
N GLY A 828 7.36 6.67 -8.28
CA GLY A 828 8.10 7.40 -9.31
C GLY A 828 7.65 8.83 -9.51
N LYS A 829 8.48 9.62 -10.20
CA LYS A 829 8.49 11.09 -10.09
C LYS A 829 7.22 11.82 -10.54
N ARG A 830 6.34 11.12 -11.26
CA ARG A 830 5.06 11.62 -11.76
C ARG A 830 3.89 11.32 -10.82
N ALA A 831 4.03 10.34 -9.93
CA ALA A 831 3.01 10.04 -8.95
C ALA A 831 3.20 10.97 -7.75
N THR A 832 2.09 11.52 -7.25
CA THR A 832 2.10 12.41 -6.08
C THR A 832 1.20 11.85 -5.00
N ILE A 833 1.36 12.35 -3.78
CA ILE A 833 0.57 11.97 -2.62
C ILE A 833 0.13 13.26 -1.93
N SER A 834 -1.13 13.33 -1.51
CA SER A 834 -1.65 14.49 -0.75
C SER A 834 -1.84 14.13 0.71
N PHE A 835 -1.54 15.07 1.62
CA PHE A 835 -1.55 14.82 3.07
C PHE A 835 -2.47 15.76 3.86
N GLY A 836 -3.19 15.18 4.81
CA GLY A 836 -3.73 15.89 5.96
C GLY A 836 -2.84 15.68 7.18
N ILE A 837 -2.49 16.77 7.87
CA ILE A 837 -1.73 16.75 9.13
C ILE A 837 -2.57 17.43 10.20
N VAL A 838 -2.70 16.80 11.36
CA VAL A 838 -3.31 17.42 12.55
C VAL A 838 -2.30 17.42 13.69
N ILE A 839 -1.96 18.61 14.15
CA ILE A 839 -1.18 18.85 15.36
C ILE A 839 -2.19 19.21 16.46
N ALA A 840 -2.42 18.30 17.40
CA ALA A 840 -3.46 18.46 18.41
C ALA A 840 -2.87 18.57 19.81
N HIS A 841 -3.42 19.48 20.60
CA HIS A 841 -3.16 19.51 22.02
C HIS A 841 -3.76 18.26 22.69
N HIS A 842 -3.10 17.71 23.71
CA HIS A 842 -3.50 16.47 24.39
C HIS A 842 -4.91 16.55 25.02
N SER A 843 -5.43 17.75 25.27
CA SER A 843 -6.78 17.98 25.79
C SER A 843 -7.88 17.89 24.73
N VAL A 844 -7.53 17.87 23.44
CA VAL A 844 -8.50 17.76 22.34
C VAL A 844 -8.92 16.29 22.20
N PRO A 845 -10.24 15.98 22.26
CA PRO A 845 -10.73 14.63 22.05
C PRO A 845 -10.24 14.03 20.73
N LEU A 846 -9.76 12.78 20.77
CA LEU A 846 -9.20 12.11 19.59
C LEU A 846 -10.18 12.06 18.42
N ALA A 847 -11.47 11.84 18.67
CA ALA A 847 -12.51 11.84 17.64
C ALA A 847 -12.54 13.16 16.83
N ILE A 848 -12.37 14.32 17.49
CA ILE A 848 -12.33 15.63 16.84
C ILE A 848 -11.05 15.80 16.02
N ALA A 849 -9.91 15.35 16.57
CA ALA A 849 -8.64 15.37 15.84
C ALA A 849 -8.70 14.52 14.58
N LEU A 850 -9.29 13.34 14.70
CA LEU A 850 -9.55 12.39 13.65
C LEU A 850 -10.47 12.96 12.56
N GLU A 851 -11.63 13.52 12.90
CA GLU A 851 -12.50 14.21 11.92
C GLU A 851 -11.76 15.30 11.14
N ASN A 852 -10.97 16.12 11.84
CA ASN A 852 -10.14 17.15 11.22
C ASN A 852 -9.06 16.57 10.31
N LEU A 853 -8.54 15.37 10.60
CA LEU A 853 -7.53 14.70 9.78
C LEU A 853 -8.09 14.29 8.43
N TRP A 854 -9.26 13.64 8.40
CA TRP A 854 -9.93 13.29 7.14
C TRP A 854 -10.34 14.53 6.35
N GLU A 855 -10.84 15.58 7.02
CA GLU A 855 -11.19 16.81 6.35
C GLU A 855 -9.96 17.54 5.79
N ALA A 856 -8.82 17.49 6.50
CA ALA A 856 -7.57 18.07 6.05
C ALA A 856 -7.02 17.39 4.79
N GLU A 857 -6.99 16.05 4.76
CA GLU A 857 -6.58 15.28 3.58
C GLU A 857 -7.46 15.60 2.36
N LYS A 858 -8.80 15.63 2.56
CA LYS A 858 -9.73 16.02 1.51
C LYS A 858 -9.44 17.44 0.99
N LYS A 859 -9.20 18.40 1.88
CA LYS A 859 -8.92 19.78 1.52
C LYS A 859 -7.56 19.95 0.83
N ALA A 860 -6.57 19.12 1.17
CA ALA A 860 -5.30 19.07 0.46
C ALA A 860 -5.52 18.64 -1.00
N LYS A 861 -6.30 17.59 -1.25
CA LYS A 861 -6.64 17.16 -2.62
C LYS A 861 -7.46 18.18 -3.41
N GLU A 862 -8.29 18.97 -2.74
CA GLU A 862 -9.05 20.06 -3.36
C GLU A 862 -8.18 21.28 -3.73
N HIS A 863 -7.01 21.45 -3.07
CA HIS A 863 -6.13 22.60 -3.26
C HIS A 863 -5.60 22.67 -4.70
N ALA A 864 -5.74 23.85 -5.31
CA ALA A 864 -5.52 24.02 -6.73
C ALA A 864 -5.09 25.43 -7.11
N TYR A 865 -4.42 25.53 -8.25
CA TYR A 865 -4.07 26.80 -8.91
C TYR A 865 -4.22 26.68 -10.43
N LYS A 866 -4.11 27.80 -11.15
CA LYS A 866 -4.09 27.81 -12.61
C LYS A 866 -2.64 27.78 -13.09
N GLY A 867 -2.27 26.73 -13.82
CA GLY A 867 -0.95 26.63 -14.44
C GLY A 867 -0.77 27.64 -15.58
N PHE A 868 0.46 27.73 -16.11
CA PHE A 868 0.80 28.61 -17.24
C PHE A 868 -0.03 28.34 -18.51
N ASP A 869 -0.50 27.10 -18.69
CA ASP A 869 -1.37 26.69 -19.81
C ASP A 869 -2.86 26.97 -19.55
N GLY A 870 -3.19 27.63 -18.44
CA GLY A 870 -4.55 27.94 -18.00
C GLY A 870 -5.30 26.75 -17.36
N LYS A 871 -4.70 25.56 -17.27
CA LYS A 871 -5.35 24.39 -16.67
C LYS A 871 -5.28 24.42 -15.15
N LYS A 872 -6.32 23.87 -14.51
CA LYS A 872 -6.40 23.76 -13.05
C LYS A 872 -5.53 22.59 -12.58
N VAL A 873 -4.45 22.88 -11.87
CA VAL A 873 -3.56 21.89 -11.26
C VAL A 873 -4.01 21.63 -9.82
N LYS A 874 -4.49 20.42 -9.53
CA LYS A 874 -5.00 20.00 -8.21
C LYS A 874 -4.04 19.03 -7.53
N LYS A 875 -4.23 18.78 -6.22
CA LYS A 875 -3.51 17.76 -5.44
C LYS A 875 -2.01 18.03 -5.30
N ASP A 876 -1.18 17.05 -4.92
CA ASP A 876 0.23 17.24 -4.54
C ASP A 876 0.38 18.35 -3.49
N ALA A 877 -0.41 18.23 -2.43
CA ALA A 877 -0.58 19.27 -1.44
C ALA A 877 -0.66 18.71 -0.03
N VAL A 878 -0.40 19.58 0.94
CA VAL A 878 -0.58 19.32 2.36
C VAL A 878 -1.54 20.35 2.95
N GLN A 879 -2.44 19.89 3.84
CA GLN A 879 -3.13 20.76 4.78
C GLN A 879 -2.72 20.40 6.21
N VAL A 880 -2.17 21.37 6.92
CA VAL A 880 -1.83 21.27 8.35
C VAL A 880 -2.91 21.98 9.17
N ARG A 881 -3.42 21.31 10.19
CA ARG A 881 -4.35 21.88 11.17
C ARG A 881 -3.75 21.84 12.57
N VAL A 882 -3.67 22.98 13.25
CA VAL A 882 -3.32 23.04 14.68
C VAL A 882 -4.60 23.18 15.49
N LEU A 883 -4.89 22.21 16.37
CA LEU A 883 -6.06 22.19 17.24
C LEU A 883 -5.64 22.57 18.66
N TYR A 884 -6.06 23.76 19.10
CA TYR A 884 -5.76 24.27 20.41
C TYR A 884 -6.78 23.79 21.45
N GLY A 885 -6.37 23.65 22.72
CA GLY A 885 -7.25 23.22 23.80
C GLY A 885 -8.44 24.17 24.07
N ASN A 886 -8.36 25.42 23.62
CA ASN A 886 -9.46 26.39 23.71
C ASN A 886 -10.47 26.32 22.54
N GLY A 887 -10.31 25.35 21.63
CA GLY A 887 -11.19 25.14 20.48
C GLY A 887 -10.79 25.89 19.21
N ASN A 888 -9.76 26.75 19.24
CA ASN A 888 -9.26 27.41 18.03
C ASN A 888 -8.62 26.41 17.07
N ILE A 889 -8.74 26.67 15.75
CA ILE A 889 -8.14 25.86 14.70
C ILE A 889 -7.38 26.75 13.71
N LEU A 890 -6.07 26.56 13.61
CA LEU A 890 -5.25 27.15 12.53
C LEU A 890 -5.23 26.18 11.34
N LYS A 891 -5.50 26.66 10.12
CA LYS A 891 -5.54 25.81 8.90
C LYS A 891 -4.58 26.37 7.84
N SER A 892 -3.51 25.64 7.53
CA SER A 892 -2.49 26.04 6.55
C SER A 892 -2.46 25.04 5.42
N THR A 893 -2.64 25.49 4.17
CA THR A 893 -2.66 24.60 2.99
C THR A 893 -1.66 25.10 1.95
N ALA A 894 -0.87 24.21 1.35
CA ALA A 894 0.04 24.56 0.27
C ALA A 894 0.42 23.33 -0.56
N LYS A 895 1.04 23.55 -1.71
CA LYS A 895 1.77 22.51 -2.47
C LYS A 895 3.02 22.06 -1.72
N PHE A 896 3.49 20.84 -1.98
CA PHE A 896 4.66 20.28 -1.32
C PHE A 896 5.94 21.10 -1.53
N ASP A 897 6.17 21.66 -2.72
CA ASP A 897 7.33 22.51 -2.98
C ASP A 897 7.33 23.77 -2.11
N VAL A 898 6.15 24.35 -1.87
CA VAL A 898 5.99 25.51 -0.98
C VAL A 898 6.14 25.11 0.49
N PHE A 899 5.63 23.94 0.86
CA PHE A 899 5.84 23.37 2.20
C PHE A 899 7.34 23.15 2.49
N TYR A 900 8.13 22.68 1.54
CA TYR A 900 9.58 22.54 1.70
C TYR A 900 10.28 23.89 1.86
N GLN A 901 9.85 24.92 1.12
CA GLN A 901 10.36 26.29 1.33
C GLN A 901 9.99 26.82 2.71
N TRP A 902 8.79 26.52 3.22
CA TRP A 902 8.39 26.85 4.59
C TRP A 902 9.26 26.13 5.62
N GLN A 903 9.62 24.86 5.40
CA GLN A 903 10.54 24.13 6.28
C GLN A 903 11.90 24.82 6.38
N LYS A 904 12.46 25.30 5.26
CA LYS A 904 13.72 26.07 5.26
C LYS A 904 13.65 27.33 6.11
N LEU A 905 12.48 27.96 6.23
CA LEU A 905 12.30 29.11 7.13
C LEU A 905 12.49 28.71 8.60
N LEU A 906 12.06 27.51 9.00
CA LEU A 906 12.25 27.01 10.36
C LEU A 906 13.72 26.73 10.67
N GLU A 907 14.51 26.34 9.67
CA GLU A 907 15.95 26.06 9.83
C GLU A 907 16.80 27.32 10.04
N LEU A 908 16.24 28.51 9.80
CA LEU A 908 16.92 29.78 10.04
C LEU A 908 17.07 30.13 11.53
N ASN A 909 16.49 29.34 12.44
CA ASN A 909 16.53 29.54 13.90
C ASN A 909 16.14 30.97 14.32
N LEU A 910 15.08 31.49 13.71
CA LEU A 910 14.54 32.82 13.99
C LEU A 910 13.63 32.78 15.22
N ASP A 911 13.53 33.91 15.93
CA ASP A 911 12.54 34.05 17.00
C ASP A 911 11.10 34.02 16.44
N ALA A 912 10.17 33.39 17.18
CA ALA A 912 8.77 33.27 16.77
C ALA A 912 8.11 34.63 16.46
N SER A 913 8.49 35.69 17.16
CA SER A 913 8.00 37.06 16.94
C SER A 913 8.34 37.60 15.56
N ILE A 914 9.38 37.09 14.89
CA ILE A 914 9.72 37.49 13.52
C ILE A 914 8.60 37.08 12.58
N PHE A 915 8.14 35.84 12.67
CA PHE A 915 7.06 35.32 11.84
C PHE A 915 5.71 35.95 12.17
N GLU A 916 5.42 36.20 13.46
CA GLU A 916 4.17 36.88 13.87
C GLU A 916 4.09 38.30 13.29
N GLN A 917 5.15 39.08 13.43
CA GLN A 917 5.23 40.41 12.85
C GLN A 917 5.20 40.39 11.32
N ALA A 918 5.81 39.38 10.66
CA ALA A 918 5.68 39.21 9.21
C ALA A 918 4.21 38.99 8.82
N ALA A 919 3.48 38.14 9.57
CA ALA A 919 2.08 37.87 9.34
C ALA A 919 1.21 39.13 9.54
N THR A 920 1.47 39.91 10.61
CA THR A 920 0.76 41.15 10.90
C THR A 920 1.01 42.21 9.83
N ILE A 921 2.28 42.42 9.44
CA ILE A 921 2.61 43.43 8.41
C ILE A 921 2.00 43.03 7.07
N TRP A 922 2.00 41.74 6.72
CA TRP A 922 1.37 41.27 5.49
C TRP A 922 -0.15 41.48 5.51
N GLU A 923 -0.79 41.22 6.65
CA GLU A 923 -2.23 41.43 6.83
C GLU A 923 -2.63 42.90 6.71
N GLN A 924 -1.81 43.82 7.23
CA GLN A 924 -2.03 45.27 7.13
C GLN A 924 -1.66 45.84 5.75
N HIS A 925 -0.59 45.32 5.15
CA HIS A 925 0.03 45.84 3.93
C HIS A 925 0.45 44.68 3.00
N PRO A 926 -0.51 43.97 2.37
CA PRO A 926 -0.20 42.88 1.45
C PRO A 926 0.50 43.41 0.20
N ALA A 927 1.37 42.59 -0.41
CA ALA A 927 2.01 42.98 -1.66
C ALA A 927 0.95 43.15 -2.76
N PRO A 928 0.92 44.29 -3.48
CA PRO A 928 -0.12 44.55 -4.48
C PRO A 928 0.02 43.71 -5.75
N VAL A 929 1.25 43.31 -6.06
CA VAL A 929 1.63 42.50 -7.23
C VAL A 929 2.76 41.54 -6.84
N GLN A 930 2.95 40.48 -7.63
CA GLN A 930 3.95 39.45 -7.38
C GLN A 930 5.38 40.04 -7.34
N GLU A 931 5.70 40.97 -8.24
CA GLU A 931 7.01 41.62 -8.33
C GLU A 931 7.37 42.43 -7.08
N ALA A 932 6.37 42.81 -6.27
CA ALA A 932 6.56 43.54 -5.03
C ALA A 932 6.95 42.64 -3.84
N ILE A 933 6.89 41.31 -3.96
CA ILE A 933 7.19 40.38 -2.86
C ILE A 933 8.64 40.54 -2.36
N PHE A 934 9.64 40.53 -3.25
CA PHE A 934 11.04 40.71 -2.86
C PHE A 934 11.36 42.11 -2.33
N PRO A 935 10.88 43.21 -2.94
CA PRO A 935 10.96 44.54 -2.34
C PRO A 935 10.31 44.61 -0.94
N TRP A 936 9.16 43.96 -0.75
CA TRP A 936 8.45 43.90 0.52
C TRP A 936 9.27 43.19 1.60
N THR A 937 9.85 42.02 1.28
CA THR A 937 10.69 41.26 2.25
C THR A 937 11.96 42.02 2.61
N LYS A 938 12.58 42.72 1.65
CA LYS A 938 13.71 43.65 1.92
C LYS A 938 13.29 44.77 2.87
N ALA A 939 12.15 45.41 2.63
CA ALA A 939 11.63 46.47 3.48
C ALA A 939 11.30 45.97 4.90
N PHE A 940 10.71 44.78 5.00
CA PHE A 940 10.44 44.11 6.28
C PHE A 940 11.72 43.86 7.09
N CYS A 941 12.78 43.34 6.45
CA CYS A 941 14.04 43.05 7.14
C CYS A 941 14.80 44.33 7.54
N ARG A 942 14.79 45.38 6.71
CA ARG A 942 15.48 46.67 7.01
C ARG A 942 15.00 47.34 8.30
N ARG A 943 13.77 47.07 8.74
CA ARG A 943 13.17 47.64 9.95
C ARG A 943 13.51 46.86 11.23
N ARG A 944 14.41 45.87 11.16
CA ARG A 944 14.78 44.99 12.27
C ARG A 944 16.23 45.25 12.68
N GLU A 945 16.43 45.83 13.86
CA GLU A 945 17.77 46.18 14.36
C GLU A 945 18.56 44.96 14.90
N ASN A 946 17.87 43.85 15.21
CA ASN A 946 18.45 42.68 15.88
C ASN A 946 18.85 41.52 14.93
N LEU A 947 18.88 41.74 13.61
CA LEU A 947 19.28 40.71 12.64
C LEU A 947 20.71 40.95 12.18
N SER A 948 21.54 39.90 12.16
CA SER A 948 22.84 39.97 11.49
C SER A 948 22.68 40.15 9.98
N GLU A 949 23.73 40.63 9.31
CA GLU A 949 23.75 40.80 7.85
C GLU A 949 23.47 39.47 7.13
N LYS A 950 24.11 38.39 7.58
CA LYS A 950 23.89 37.03 7.05
C LYS A 950 22.45 36.54 7.25
N GLN A 951 21.87 36.73 8.44
CA GLN A 951 20.47 36.36 8.70
C GLN A 951 19.52 37.20 7.84
N THR A 952 19.81 38.48 7.67
CA THR A 952 19.02 39.39 6.84
C THR A 952 18.97 38.91 5.40
N GLU A 953 20.10 38.57 4.80
CA GLU A 953 20.17 38.02 3.44
C GLU A 953 19.42 36.70 3.30
N GLN A 954 19.60 35.80 4.26
CA GLN A 954 18.91 34.50 4.27
C GLN A 954 17.39 34.65 4.39
N ILE A 955 16.90 35.51 5.29
CA ILE A 955 15.46 35.76 5.45
C ILE A 955 14.90 36.38 4.18
N GLN A 956 15.54 37.40 3.61
CA GLN A 956 15.06 38.04 2.38
C GLN A 956 14.93 37.04 1.23
N LYS A 957 15.88 36.11 1.13
CA LYS A 957 15.88 35.07 0.11
C LYS A 957 14.79 34.03 0.38
N GLU A 958 14.82 33.36 1.52
CA GLU A 958 13.93 32.22 1.79
C GLU A 958 12.47 32.67 1.99
N LEU A 959 12.22 33.78 2.67
CA LEU A 959 10.86 34.33 2.82
C LEU A 959 10.32 34.85 1.48
N GLY A 960 11.18 35.48 0.68
CA GLY A 960 10.81 35.95 -0.66
C GLY A 960 10.40 34.78 -1.56
N ASN A 961 11.22 33.73 -1.62
CA ASN A 961 10.93 32.52 -2.38
C ASN A 961 9.63 31.83 -1.94
N PHE A 962 9.44 31.70 -0.63
CA PHE A 962 8.23 31.11 -0.03
C PHE A 962 6.97 31.87 -0.43
N LEU A 963 6.96 33.19 -0.25
CA LEU A 963 5.80 34.04 -0.58
C LEU A 963 5.51 34.05 -2.08
N ASP A 964 6.55 34.11 -2.92
CA ASP A 964 6.42 34.07 -4.38
C ASP A 964 5.84 32.74 -4.86
N SER A 965 6.34 31.62 -4.37
CA SER A 965 5.85 30.30 -4.75
C SER A 965 4.42 30.07 -4.27
N LEU A 966 4.06 30.55 -3.06
CA LEU A 966 2.70 30.48 -2.56
C LEU A 966 1.74 31.35 -3.38
N TRP A 967 2.18 32.52 -3.85
CA TRP A 967 1.43 33.38 -4.78
C TRP A 967 1.12 32.64 -6.09
N GLN A 968 2.11 31.94 -6.66
CA GLN A 968 1.95 31.20 -7.92
C GLN A 968 1.09 29.94 -7.81
N THR A 969 1.08 29.30 -6.64
CA THR A 969 0.49 27.97 -6.45
C THR A 969 -0.79 27.95 -5.62
N THR A 970 -1.34 29.12 -5.31
CA THR A 970 -2.64 29.29 -4.63
C THR A 970 -3.65 29.96 -5.58
N GLU A 971 -4.94 29.69 -5.41
CA GLU A 971 -5.98 30.34 -6.23
C GLU A 971 -5.96 31.87 -6.02
N ASN A 972 -5.81 32.63 -7.12
CA ASN A 972 -5.46 34.06 -7.17
C ASN A 972 -6.56 35.04 -6.68
N THR A 973 -7.41 34.66 -5.73
CA THR A 973 -8.23 35.65 -5.02
C THR A 973 -7.40 36.26 -3.88
N PRO A 974 -7.23 37.60 -3.81
CA PRO A 974 -6.41 38.24 -2.78
C PRO A 974 -6.73 37.81 -1.34
N GLU A 975 -8.01 37.59 -1.04
CA GLU A 975 -8.48 37.13 0.27
C GLU A 975 -7.92 35.75 0.66
N VAL A 976 -8.01 34.77 -0.26
CA VAL A 976 -7.51 33.41 -0.04
C VAL A 976 -5.99 33.42 0.10
N LEU A 977 -5.29 34.16 -0.76
CA LEU A 977 -3.84 34.24 -0.71
C LEU A 977 -3.34 34.88 0.59
N ASN A 978 -3.90 36.02 0.99
CA ASN A 978 -3.54 36.71 2.23
C ASN A 978 -3.78 35.83 3.45
N LYS A 979 -4.91 35.15 3.50
CA LYS A 979 -5.23 34.19 4.57
C LYS A 979 -4.22 33.04 4.59
N THR A 980 -3.83 32.52 3.43
CA THR A 980 -2.89 31.40 3.31
C THR A 980 -1.50 31.80 3.81
N ILE A 981 -0.99 32.96 3.38
CA ILE A 981 0.30 33.51 3.85
C ILE A 981 0.29 33.68 5.37
N ASN A 982 -0.73 34.36 5.89
CA ASN A 982 -0.85 34.64 7.31
C ASN A 982 -0.91 33.35 8.13
N ASN A 983 -1.63 32.32 7.66
CA ASN A 983 -1.73 31.03 8.35
C ASN A 983 -0.40 30.26 8.37
N TRP A 984 0.38 30.24 7.29
CA TRP A 984 1.69 29.59 7.27
C TRP A 984 2.73 30.30 8.13
N LEU A 985 2.72 31.64 8.17
CA LEU A 985 3.59 32.41 9.06
C LEU A 985 3.20 32.20 10.54
N LYS A 986 1.90 32.16 10.86
CA LYS A 986 1.41 31.79 12.19
C LYS A 986 1.81 30.36 12.57
N LEU A 987 1.78 29.43 11.61
CA LEU A 987 2.26 28.07 11.83
C LEU A 987 3.77 28.05 12.11
N ALA A 988 4.59 28.83 11.38
CA ALA A 988 6.02 28.94 11.65
C ALA A 988 6.31 29.47 13.06
N ALA A 989 5.59 30.51 13.48
CA ALA A 989 5.67 31.05 14.83
C ALA A 989 5.29 30.00 15.89
N PHE A 990 4.20 29.27 15.66
CA PHE A 990 3.75 28.19 16.53
C PHE A 990 4.82 27.09 16.67
N MET A 991 5.36 26.61 15.55
CA MET A 991 6.38 25.56 15.54
C MET A 991 7.64 25.98 16.31
N THR A 992 8.14 27.19 16.03
CA THR A 992 9.33 27.75 16.69
C THR A 992 9.11 27.82 18.20
N ARG A 993 7.99 28.39 18.65
CA ARG A 993 7.67 28.57 20.07
C ARG A 993 7.46 27.24 20.80
N LYS A 994 6.85 26.24 20.15
CA LYS A 994 6.45 25.01 20.82
C LYS A 994 7.50 23.90 20.78
N ARG A 995 8.45 23.94 19.84
CA ARG A 995 9.60 23.01 19.81
C ARG A 995 10.66 23.33 20.87
N GLU A 996 10.78 24.59 21.29
CA GLU A 996 11.72 25.02 22.33
C GLU A 996 11.14 24.75 23.73
N ILE A 997 11.56 23.66 24.39
CA ILE A 997 11.15 23.37 25.77
C ILE A 997 12.03 24.13 26.76
N LYS A 998 11.44 25.03 27.55
CA LYS A 998 12.14 25.72 28.63
C LYS A 998 12.05 24.91 29.91
N ILE A 999 13.21 24.51 30.41
CA ILE A 999 13.37 23.69 31.61
C ILE A 999 13.25 24.58 32.86
N GLY A 1000 12.47 24.15 33.85
CA GLY A 1000 12.37 24.81 35.15
C GLY A 1000 13.47 24.35 36.11
N GLY A 1001 14.04 25.30 36.87
CA GLY A 1001 15.04 25.05 37.90
C GLY A 1001 16.44 25.57 37.52
N SER A 1002 16.95 26.53 38.29
CA SER A 1002 18.38 26.74 38.44
C SER A 1002 18.99 25.51 39.09
N ILE A 1003 20.10 25.00 38.53
CA ILE A 1003 20.98 23.99 39.17
C ILE A 1003 21.22 24.35 40.64
#